data_AF-A0A0X8JN18-F1
#
_entry.id   AF-A0A0X8JN18-F1
#
_cell.length_a   1.000
_cell.length_b   1.000
_cell.length_c   1.000
_cell.angle_alpha   90.00
_cell.angle_beta   90.00
_cell.angle_gamma   90.00
#
_symmetry.space_group_name_H-M   'P 1'
#
loop_
_entity.id
_entity.type
_entity.pdbx_description
1 polymer ?
#
loop_
_entity_poly.entity_id
_entity_poly.type
_entity_poly.pdbx_seq_one_letter_code
_entity_poly.pdbx_strand_id
1 'polypeptide(L)'
;MPYSPLPQATLLPQLRKTILPVLKRLPQIKEQQLDGEPSYYGASWQIARQLGMSAPLPSGASWVHGWVHNPLVNLLLVSARLTRQSANLTGTEEQAVYLRERGYAAHAVGVPILYAPPSGVTRMPGSMLVMPMHSTSHVAHGHDHPDFLPALAELHKEFDITAACVSGMCVQQGLWTGLFESLDIPWVTGAWIFDRNALARMRVIFESFEYIATNFFGSHIAYAAWCGCKIRFFGDMYVAEKQTLLKEPFYAEHPELIDIVLEHNQLEVLRKRFPFLFNNQDATHKEWGAQVLGLEHKKNPEEMARLLGWINSKADMPQETKRRHVLDPERVLIMARRALEQRDFADALRLASSVKGSGAVLENADSIRAQAFLGQQNPHAAYEALKEELRLFPHNRDAQDALDKLQAALFPEVRPHDEFSEILARIRPYTMVGTERLASLYRLAKIVCLEDVPGNFVECGVAAGGSSALLAWVIRKYSRRERLLYAFDSFAGMPEPTAHDTHQSIPADATGWGTGTCAAPESSLLEICAKLEVQDMVRPVKGLFCDTLPERRAEIGTIALLHMDGDWYESTRDILENLYTSLPAKAPIQVDDYGYWQGCRQAVHEFEGRQGLRFDLQPIDGIGVWFRKPSLGPETGE
;
A
#
# COMPACT_ATOMS: atom_id res chain seq x y z
N MET A 1 14.47 14.60 7.79
CA MET A 1 13.51 14.52 8.92
C MET A 1 12.29 13.77 8.41
N PRO A 2 11.76 12.74 9.09
CA PRO A 2 10.44 12.22 8.76
C PRO A 2 9.42 13.33 9.09
N TYR A 3 8.56 13.67 8.15
CA TYR A 3 7.57 14.73 8.32
C TYR A 3 6.53 14.29 9.36
N SER A 4 6.15 15.19 10.28
CA SER A 4 4.96 14.95 11.11
C SER A 4 3.74 14.77 10.21
N PRO A 5 2.76 13.92 10.58
CA PRO A 5 1.58 13.70 9.76
C PRO A 5 0.90 15.03 9.44
N LEU A 6 0.80 15.34 8.15
CA LEU A 6 0.33 16.64 7.69
C LEU A 6 -1.16 16.79 8.04
N PRO A 7 -1.56 17.82 8.81
CA PRO A 7 -2.96 18.01 9.18
C PRO A 7 -3.81 18.23 7.93
N GLN A 8 -5.06 17.78 7.97
CA GLN A 8 -6.01 17.92 6.85
C GLN A 8 -6.49 19.36 6.66
N ALA A 9 -6.59 20.09 7.76
CA ALA A 9 -7.22 21.40 7.92
C ALA A 9 -6.90 21.93 9.33
N THR A 10 -7.36 23.15 9.63
CA THR A 10 -7.27 23.76 10.97
C THR A 10 -7.69 22.80 12.09
N LEU A 11 -6.92 22.87 13.18
CA LEU A 11 -7.14 22.03 14.37
C LEU A 11 -8.09 22.69 15.38
N LEU A 12 -8.40 23.99 15.20
CA LEU A 12 -9.32 24.73 16.06
C LEU A 12 -10.77 24.26 15.81
N PRO A 13 -11.44 23.61 16.79
CA PRO A 13 -12.76 23.00 16.57
C PRO A 13 -13.84 23.98 16.10
N GLN A 14 -13.80 25.22 16.58
CA GLN A 14 -14.75 26.28 16.22
C GLN A 14 -14.64 26.66 14.75
N LEU A 15 -13.41 26.82 14.23
CA LEU A 15 -13.16 27.12 12.82
C LEU A 15 -13.42 25.90 11.94
N ARG A 16 -13.08 24.70 12.42
CA ARG A 16 -13.27 23.46 11.65
C ARG A 16 -14.73 23.18 11.29
N LYS A 17 -15.68 23.67 12.11
CA LYS A 17 -17.12 23.47 11.89
C LYS A 17 -17.63 24.14 10.61
N THR A 18 -17.08 25.29 10.22
CA THR A 18 -17.55 26.08 9.06
C THR A 18 -17.22 25.40 7.73
N ILE A 19 -16.14 24.63 7.67
CA ILE A 19 -15.71 23.88 6.48
C ILE A 19 -16.02 22.37 6.57
N LEU A 20 -16.79 21.93 7.57
CA LEU A 20 -17.15 20.53 7.76
C LEU A 20 -17.78 19.85 6.52
N PRO A 21 -18.63 20.53 5.71
CA PRO A 21 -19.14 19.95 4.47
C PRO A 21 -18.03 19.54 3.49
N VAL A 22 -16.97 20.33 3.39
CA VAL A 22 -15.79 20.04 2.57
C VAL A 22 -15.02 18.85 3.16
N LEU A 23 -14.74 18.90 4.47
CA LEU A 23 -13.93 17.89 5.16
C LEU A 23 -14.54 16.48 5.11
N LYS A 24 -15.88 16.37 5.13
CA LYS A 24 -16.58 15.08 5.02
C LYS A 24 -16.33 14.34 3.70
N ARG A 25 -16.01 15.07 2.63
CA ARG A 25 -15.78 14.52 1.29
C ARG A 25 -14.32 14.57 0.87
N LEU A 26 -13.48 15.21 1.66
CA LEU A 26 -12.07 15.41 1.36
C LEU A 26 -11.28 14.11 1.57
N PRO A 27 -10.66 13.53 0.53
CA PRO A 27 -9.86 12.31 0.66
C PRO A 27 -8.71 12.52 1.64
N GLN A 28 -8.41 11.54 2.49
CA GLN A 28 -7.27 11.64 3.43
C GLN A 28 -5.95 11.81 2.67
N ILE A 29 -5.08 12.66 3.23
CA ILE A 29 -3.68 12.79 2.79
C ILE A 29 -3.02 11.44 3.00
N LYS A 30 -2.45 10.88 1.93
CA LYS A 30 -1.71 9.62 2.01
C LYS A 30 -0.39 9.80 1.29
N GLU A 31 0.69 9.64 2.03
CA GLU A 31 2.03 9.83 1.50
C GLU A 31 2.35 8.84 0.37
N GLN A 32 3.15 9.30 -0.58
CA GLN A 32 3.73 8.52 -1.66
C GLN A 32 5.20 8.88 -1.82
N GLN A 33 5.97 7.90 -2.28
CA GLN A 33 7.30 8.15 -2.81
C GLN A 33 7.19 8.69 -4.24
N LEU A 34 8.15 9.53 -4.62
CA LEU A 34 8.24 10.09 -5.96
C LEU A 34 9.31 9.33 -6.74
N ASP A 35 8.90 8.72 -7.84
CA ASP A 35 9.69 7.93 -8.78
C ASP A 35 9.87 8.63 -10.13
N GLY A 36 9.16 9.75 -10.35
CA GLY A 36 9.23 10.57 -11.54
C GLY A 36 8.27 11.76 -11.45
N GLU A 37 8.36 12.68 -12.41
CA GLU A 37 7.43 13.82 -12.52
C GLU A 37 5.95 13.36 -12.62
N PRO A 38 5.58 12.29 -13.35
CA PRO A 38 4.18 11.84 -13.45
C PRO A 38 3.50 11.50 -12.12
N SER A 39 4.28 11.12 -11.10
CA SER A 39 3.75 10.75 -9.78
C SER A 39 3.43 11.95 -8.90
N TYR A 40 3.78 13.16 -9.31
CA TYR A 40 3.51 14.37 -8.54
C TYR A 40 2.00 14.53 -8.33
N TYR A 41 1.62 14.87 -7.11
CA TYR A 41 0.25 15.15 -6.71
C TYR A 41 -0.77 14.00 -6.93
N GLY A 42 -0.28 12.79 -7.23
CA GLY A 42 -1.07 11.57 -7.26
C GLY A 42 -1.85 11.32 -8.55
N ALA A 43 -1.48 11.95 -9.67
CA ALA A 43 -2.14 11.73 -10.96
C ALA A 43 -1.98 10.29 -11.47
N SER A 44 -0.76 9.75 -11.44
CA SER A 44 -0.48 8.34 -11.71
C SER A 44 -1.32 7.40 -10.83
N TRP A 45 -1.51 7.73 -9.55
CA TRP A 45 -2.40 6.96 -8.69
C TRP A 45 -3.86 6.97 -9.12
N GLN A 46 -4.37 8.08 -9.66
CA GLN A 46 -5.74 8.11 -10.19
C GLN A 46 -5.88 7.27 -11.45
N ILE A 47 -4.86 7.25 -12.31
CA ILE A 47 -4.83 6.41 -13.51
C ILE A 47 -4.77 4.93 -13.12
N ALA A 48 -3.84 4.56 -12.23
CA ALA A 48 -3.68 3.20 -11.73
C ALA A 48 -4.99 2.65 -11.14
N ARG A 49 -5.68 3.44 -10.30
CA ARG A 49 -6.98 3.04 -9.73
C ARG A 49 -8.05 2.78 -10.78
N GLN A 50 -8.13 3.62 -11.82
CA GLN A 50 -9.09 3.44 -12.91
C GLN A 50 -8.79 2.19 -13.74
N LEU A 51 -7.54 1.73 -13.75
CA LEU A 51 -7.09 0.51 -14.40
C LEU A 51 -7.18 -0.74 -13.50
N GLY A 52 -7.66 -0.60 -12.25
CA GLY A 52 -7.69 -1.69 -11.27
C GLY A 52 -6.32 -2.07 -10.71
N MET A 53 -5.31 -1.23 -10.90
CA MET A 53 -3.95 -1.46 -10.40
C MET A 53 -3.85 -1.04 -8.92
N SER A 54 -3.10 -1.81 -8.13
CA SER A 54 -2.86 -1.52 -6.72
C SER A 54 -1.93 -0.33 -6.47
N ALA A 55 -1.06 0.00 -7.44
CA ALA A 55 -0.17 1.16 -7.45
C ALA A 55 0.21 1.53 -8.90
N PRO A 56 0.61 2.79 -9.16
CA PRO A 56 1.26 3.14 -10.43
C PRO A 56 2.59 2.42 -10.60
N LEU A 57 3.03 2.24 -11.85
CA LEU A 57 4.37 1.73 -12.18
C LEU A 57 5.35 2.90 -12.41
N PRO A 58 6.68 2.68 -12.30
CA PRO A 58 7.65 3.70 -12.64
C PRO A 58 7.49 4.17 -14.07
N SER A 59 7.63 5.48 -14.27
CA SER A 59 7.56 6.10 -15.60
C SER A 59 8.76 7.00 -15.83
N GLY A 60 9.45 6.77 -16.96
CA GLY A 60 10.47 7.68 -17.47
C GLY A 60 9.90 8.90 -18.20
N ALA A 61 8.58 8.99 -18.36
CA ALA A 61 7.91 10.09 -19.05
C ALA A 61 8.01 11.40 -18.25
N SER A 62 8.02 12.53 -18.95
CA SER A 62 7.77 13.84 -18.34
C SER A 62 6.28 14.17 -18.45
N TRP A 63 5.77 14.97 -17.51
CA TRP A 63 4.38 15.43 -17.57
C TRP A 63 4.26 16.85 -17.05
N VAL A 64 3.87 17.76 -17.94
CA VAL A 64 3.61 19.16 -17.62
C VAL A 64 2.54 19.26 -16.53
N HIS A 65 2.97 19.68 -15.35
CA HIS A 65 2.09 20.01 -14.24
C HIS A 65 1.71 21.48 -14.27
N GLY A 66 0.45 21.77 -14.03
CA GLY A 66 0.00 23.16 -14.00
C GLY A 66 -0.37 23.72 -15.36
N TRP A 67 -0.86 24.94 -15.32
CA TRP A 67 -1.14 25.76 -16.50
C TRP A 67 0.16 26.47 -16.92
N VAL A 68 0.64 26.16 -18.11
CA VAL A 68 1.74 26.89 -18.76
C VAL A 68 1.15 28.14 -19.41
N HIS A 69 1.13 29.25 -18.67
CA HIS A 69 0.66 30.53 -19.18
C HIS A 69 1.76 31.36 -19.85
N ASN A 70 3.04 31.03 -19.68
CA ASN A 70 4.13 31.74 -20.36
C ASN A 70 4.12 31.45 -21.89
N PRO A 71 4.69 32.35 -22.72
CA PRO A 71 4.85 32.07 -24.14
C PRO A 71 5.78 30.89 -24.40
N LEU A 72 5.54 30.18 -25.50
CA LEU A 72 6.38 29.07 -25.97
C LEU A 72 7.61 29.60 -26.72
N VAL A 73 8.48 30.32 -26.01
CA VAL A 73 9.75 30.86 -26.55
C VAL A 73 10.97 30.10 -26.07
N ASN A 74 10.82 29.27 -25.03
CA ASN A 74 11.89 28.43 -24.49
C ASN A 74 11.30 27.09 -24.02
N LEU A 75 12.00 25.99 -24.32
CA LEU A 75 11.60 24.62 -23.96
C LEU A 75 11.44 24.44 -22.44
N LEU A 76 12.30 25.07 -21.65
CA LEU A 76 12.33 24.94 -20.20
C LEU A 76 11.14 25.65 -19.52
N LEU A 77 10.47 26.57 -20.23
CA LEU A 77 9.21 27.18 -19.77
C LEU A 77 8.00 26.27 -20.01
N VAL A 78 8.14 25.23 -20.82
CA VAL A 78 7.11 24.19 -21.00
C VAL A 78 7.23 23.13 -19.90
N SER A 79 8.42 22.58 -19.72
CA SER A 79 8.76 21.70 -18.60
C SER A 79 10.27 21.74 -18.32
N ALA A 80 10.63 21.72 -17.03
CA ALA A 80 12.02 21.62 -16.58
C ALA A 80 12.59 20.19 -16.67
N ARG A 81 11.77 19.19 -17.05
CA ARG A 81 12.11 17.76 -16.96
C ARG A 81 11.93 17.00 -18.28
N LEU A 82 12.04 17.70 -19.40
CA LEU A 82 11.94 17.08 -20.73
C LEU A 82 12.95 15.94 -20.89
N THR A 83 12.51 14.85 -21.52
CA THR A 83 13.30 13.64 -21.75
C THR A 83 13.35 13.29 -23.23
N ARG A 84 14.50 12.80 -23.70
CA ARG A 84 14.67 12.25 -25.05
C ARG A 84 14.41 10.75 -25.12
N GLN A 85 14.35 10.08 -23.96
CA GLN A 85 14.29 8.62 -23.85
C GLN A 85 12.86 8.09 -23.71
N SER A 86 11.89 8.97 -23.42
CA SER A 86 10.50 8.59 -23.15
C SER A 86 9.54 9.68 -23.63
N ALA A 87 8.23 9.44 -23.46
CA ALA A 87 7.20 10.40 -23.84
C ALA A 87 7.26 11.69 -23.00
N ASN A 88 6.92 12.81 -23.62
CA ASN A 88 6.73 14.10 -22.96
C ASN A 88 5.26 14.49 -23.04
N LEU A 89 4.59 14.51 -21.89
CA LEU A 89 3.16 14.69 -21.80
C LEU A 89 2.83 16.15 -21.51
N THR A 90 2.04 16.77 -22.39
CA THR A 90 1.75 18.21 -22.35
C THR A 90 0.26 18.46 -22.14
N GLY A 91 -0.07 19.68 -21.70
CA GLY A 91 -1.46 20.09 -21.55
C GLY A 91 -2.15 20.22 -22.90
N THR A 92 -1.57 20.98 -23.83
CA THR A 92 -2.20 21.34 -25.11
C THR A 92 -1.44 20.83 -26.33
N GLU A 93 -2.13 20.71 -27.48
CA GLU A 93 -1.48 20.32 -28.73
C GLU A 93 -0.44 21.33 -29.21
N GLU A 94 -0.64 22.62 -28.94
CA GLU A 94 0.34 23.67 -29.23
C GLU A 94 1.69 23.40 -28.54
N GLN A 95 1.65 23.02 -27.25
CA GLN A 95 2.85 22.63 -26.50
C GLN A 95 3.49 21.37 -27.08
N ALA A 96 2.68 20.36 -27.42
CA ALA A 96 3.16 19.11 -28.00
C ALA A 96 3.86 19.34 -29.36
N VAL A 97 3.27 20.15 -30.24
CA VAL A 97 3.86 20.54 -31.53
C VAL A 97 5.19 21.26 -31.31
N TYR A 98 5.20 22.26 -30.42
CA TYR A 98 6.41 23.02 -30.10
C TYR A 98 7.59 22.14 -29.67
N LEU A 99 7.32 21.10 -28.88
CA LEU A 99 8.31 20.11 -28.46
C LEU A 99 8.73 19.16 -29.61
N ARG A 100 7.78 18.68 -30.42
CA ARG A 100 8.06 17.77 -31.54
C ARG A 100 8.92 18.40 -32.62
N GLU A 101 8.68 19.68 -32.95
CA GLU A 101 9.54 20.44 -33.89
C GLU A 101 11.00 20.53 -33.44
N ARG A 102 11.26 20.31 -32.14
CA ARG A 102 12.60 20.30 -31.54
C ARG A 102 13.10 18.89 -31.24
N GLY A 103 12.42 17.88 -31.79
CA GLY A 103 12.81 16.47 -31.79
C GLY A 103 12.44 15.70 -30.51
N TYR A 104 11.52 16.20 -29.68
CA TYR A 104 11.02 15.46 -28.53
C TYR A 104 9.81 14.61 -28.93
N ALA A 105 9.72 13.38 -28.40
CA ALA A 105 8.49 12.61 -28.47
C ALA A 105 7.47 13.23 -27.51
N ALA A 106 6.51 14.00 -28.04
CA ALA A 106 5.56 14.75 -27.23
C ALA A 106 4.10 14.57 -27.65
N HIS A 107 3.23 14.49 -26.64
CA HIS A 107 1.81 14.19 -26.78
C HIS A 107 0.98 15.16 -25.93
N ALA A 108 -0.09 15.72 -26.49
CA ALA A 108 -1.08 16.42 -25.70
C ALA A 108 -2.00 15.41 -25.02
N VAL A 109 -2.06 15.49 -23.69
CA VAL A 109 -2.88 14.58 -22.86
C VAL A 109 -3.70 15.34 -21.82
N GLY A 110 -3.66 16.67 -21.85
CA GLY A 110 -4.21 17.48 -20.76
C GLY A 110 -3.35 17.42 -19.50
N VAL A 111 -3.55 18.39 -18.62
CA VAL A 111 -2.77 18.46 -17.38
C VAL A 111 -3.28 17.46 -16.32
N PRO A 112 -2.44 17.06 -15.35
CA PRO A 112 -2.75 16.03 -14.36
C PRO A 112 -4.07 16.17 -13.59
N ILE A 113 -4.50 17.40 -13.25
CA ILE A 113 -5.73 17.61 -12.46
C ILE A 113 -6.99 17.09 -13.18
N LEU A 114 -6.97 17.01 -14.51
CA LEU A 114 -8.08 16.51 -15.31
C LEU A 114 -8.36 15.02 -15.08
N TYR A 115 -7.40 14.28 -14.51
CA TYR A 115 -7.52 12.87 -14.17
C TYR A 115 -8.05 12.63 -12.76
N ALA A 116 -8.27 13.69 -11.98
CA ALA A 116 -8.96 13.59 -10.71
C ALA A 116 -10.44 13.19 -10.91
N PRO A 117 -10.98 12.29 -10.07
CA PRO A 117 -12.38 11.89 -10.18
C PRO A 117 -13.32 13.07 -9.85
N PRO A 118 -14.56 13.07 -10.39
CA PRO A 118 -15.58 14.02 -9.97
C PRO A 118 -15.77 13.98 -8.45
N SER A 119 -15.85 15.14 -7.78
CA SER A 119 -15.91 15.17 -6.32
C SER A 119 -17.28 14.78 -5.74
N GLY A 120 -18.35 14.97 -6.52
CA GLY A 120 -19.74 14.79 -6.06
C GLY A 120 -20.16 15.76 -4.95
N VAL A 121 -19.39 16.82 -4.68
CA VAL A 121 -19.76 17.84 -3.69
C VAL A 121 -20.77 18.82 -4.27
N THR A 122 -21.55 19.43 -3.38
CA THR A 122 -22.41 20.56 -3.71
C THR A 122 -21.66 21.84 -3.37
N ARG A 123 -21.56 22.75 -4.34
CA ARG A 123 -20.95 24.08 -4.14
C ARG A 123 -21.71 24.85 -3.07
N MET A 124 -20.98 25.53 -2.19
CA MET A 124 -21.52 26.40 -1.16
C MET A 124 -21.69 27.82 -1.75
N PRO A 125 -22.93 28.33 -1.95
CA PRO A 125 -23.12 29.70 -2.39
C PRO A 125 -22.61 30.71 -1.35
N GLY A 126 -22.19 31.90 -1.79
CA GLY A 126 -21.67 32.95 -0.91
C GLY A 126 -20.33 32.61 -0.27
N SER A 127 -19.61 31.60 -0.78
CA SER A 127 -18.36 31.12 -0.20
C SER A 127 -17.12 31.48 -1.02
N MET A 128 -16.03 31.78 -0.33
CA MET A 128 -14.74 32.15 -0.89
C MET A 128 -13.61 31.27 -0.35
N LEU A 129 -12.76 30.79 -1.26
CA LEU A 129 -11.52 30.11 -0.96
C LEU A 129 -10.32 31.02 -1.27
N VAL A 130 -9.64 31.49 -0.24
CA VAL A 130 -8.41 32.28 -0.35
C VAL A 130 -7.24 31.35 -0.65
N MET A 131 -6.48 31.65 -1.71
CA MET A 131 -5.28 30.91 -2.08
C MET A 131 -4.08 31.87 -2.05
N PRO A 132 -3.24 31.82 -1.00
CA PRO A 132 -2.02 32.62 -0.92
C PRO A 132 -0.89 32.01 -1.75
N MET A 133 0.14 32.81 -2.02
CA MET A 133 1.37 32.35 -2.67
C MET A 133 2.00 31.23 -1.84
N HIS A 134 2.34 30.10 -2.46
CA HIS A 134 2.98 28.98 -1.74
C HIS A 134 4.51 29.09 -1.75
N SER A 135 5.13 28.73 -0.63
CA SER A 135 6.58 28.52 -0.48
C SER A 135 7.07 27.25 -1.19
N THR A 136 8.34 27.27 -1.58
CA THR A 136 9.09 26.11 -2.07
C THR A 136 10.06 25.59 -0.99
N SER A 137 10.90 24.62 -1.33
CA SER A 137 12.01 24.19 -0.48
C SER A 137 13.13 25.23 -0.35
N HIS A 138 13.16 26.26 -1.21
CA HIS A 138 14.25 27.23 -1.30
C HIS A 138 13.82 28.65 -0.97
N VAL A 139 12.54 28.96 -1.14
CA VAL A 139 11.96 30.28 -0.88
C VAL A 139 10.72 30.14 0.00
N ALA A 140 10.80 30.73 1.19
CA ALA A 140 9.63 30.95 2.02
C ALA A 140 8.91 32.23 1.55
N HIS A 141 7.64 32.10 1.16
CA HIS A 141 6.74 33.21 0.92
C HIS A 141 5.86 33.41 2.16
N GLY A 142 6.02 34.57 2.80
CA GLY A 142 5.23 34.99 3.96
C GLY A 142 4.15 36.01 3.60
N HIS A 143 3.53 36.58 4.63
CA HIS A 143 2.51 37.62 4.54
C HIS A 143 3.09 39.05 4.57
N ASP A 144 4.40 39.19 4.32
CA ASP A 144 5.13 40.46 4.42
C ASP A 144 4.75 41.49 3.33
N HIS A 145 3.78 41.16 2.47
CA HIS A 145 3.24 42.10 1.50
C HIS A 145 2.26 43.07 2.21
N PRO A 146 2.55 44.39 2.23
CA PRO A 146 1.83 45.35 3.08
C PRO A 146 0.32 45.38 2.83
N ASP A 147 -0.10 45.18 1.58
CA ASP A 147 -1.53 45.25 1.20
C ASP A 147 -2.29 43.92 1.30
N PHE A 148 -1.63 42.80 1.63
CA PHE A 148 -2.32 41.50 1.66
C PHE A 148 -3.40 41.42 2.74
N LEU A 149 -3.05 41.78 3.98
CA LEU A 149 -3.96 41.70 5.12
C LEU A 149 -5.10 42.72 5.06
N PRO A 150 -4.85 44.02 4.76
CA PRO A 150 -5.94 44.99 4.63
C PRO A 150 -6.92 44.61 3.52
N ALA A 151 -6.43 44.19 2.35
CA ALA A 151 -7.29 43.81 1.24
C ALA A 151 -8.08 42.52 1.54
N LEU A 152 -7.46 41.53 2.18
CA LEU A 152 -8.16 40.32 2.60
C LEU A 152 -9.24 40.61 3.64
N ALA A 153 -8.99 41.51 4.59
CA ALA A 153 -9.96 41.88 5.62
C ALA A 153 -11.21 42.56 5.05
N GLU A 154 -11.07 43.41 4.03
CA GLU A 154 -12.22 43.98 3.32
C GLU A 154 -12.97 42.92 2.51
N LEU A 155 -12.25 42.11 1.74
CA LEU A 155 -12.86 41.07 0.91
C LEU A 155 -13.60 40.01 1.76
N HIS A 156 -13.06 39.68 2.94
CA HIS A 156 -13.66 38.73 3.87
C HIS A 156 -15.10 39.12 4.27
N LYS A 157 -15.42 40.42 4.33
CA LYS A 157 -16.76 40.92 4.70
C LYS A 157 -17.83 40.69 3.63
N GLU A 158 -17.42 40.39 2.40
CA GLU A 158 -18.33 40.19 1.27
C GLU A 158 -18.91 38.76 1.19
N PHE A 159 -18.39 37.82 1.99
CA PHE A 159 -18.71 36.39 1.89
C PHE A 159 -19.22 35.81 3.20
N ASP A 160 -20.24 34.94 3.12
CA ASP A 160 -20.80 34.23 4.26
C ASP A 160 -19.82 33.19 4.83
N ILE A 161 -19.02 32.58 3.95
CA ILE A 161 -18.03 31.57 4.31
C ILE A 161 -16.71 31.92 3.64
N THR A 162 -15.68 32.17 4.43
CA THR A 162 -14.31 32.29 3.93
C THR A 162 -13.46 31.15 4.48
N ALA A 163 -12.65 30.53 3.63
CA ALA A 163 -11.64 29.58 4.04
C ALA A 163 -10.35 29.79 3.25
N ALA A 164 -9.22 29.31 3.74
CA ALA A 164 -7.95 29.33 3.02
C ALA A 164 -7.54 27.94 2.54
N CYS A 165 -6.95 27.85 1.34
CA CYS A 165 -6.27 26.63 0.87
C CYS A 165 -4.76 26.85 0.91
N VAL A 166 -4.10 26.26 1.91
CA VAL A 166 -2.67 26.43 2.15
C VAL A 166 -1.92 25.22 1.60
N SER A 167 -0.87 25.43 0.78
CA SER A 167 -0.12 24.30 0.20
C SER A 167 0.41 23.37 1.29
N GLY A 168 0.53 22.07 1.00
CA GLY A 168 1.01 21.12 1.99
C GLY A 168 2.42 21.46 2.51
N MET A 169 3.29 21.98 1.65
CA MET A 169 4.61 22.46 2.05
C MET A 169 4.53 23.62 3.05
N CYS A 170 3.64 24.58 2.81
CA CYS A 170 3.44 25.72 3.72
C CYS A 170 2.89 25.27 5.08
N VAL A 171 1.90 24.37 5.09
CA VAL A 171 1.35 23.79 6.32
C VAL A 171 2.45 23.09 7.12
N GLN A 172 3.31 22.33 6.43
CA GLN A 172 4.41 21.60 7.04
C GLN A 172 5.48 22.53 7.64
N GLN A 173 5.69 23.71 7.04
CA GLN A 173 6.60 24.74 7.51
C GLN A 173 5.94 25.69 8.55
N GLY A 174 4.67 25.48 8.90
CA GLY A 174 3.93 26.36 9.80
C GLY A 174 3.64 27.75 9.21
N LEU A 175 3.70 27.89 7.89
CA LEU A 175 3.42 29.13 7.18
C LEU A 175 1.92 29.28 6.93
N TRP A 176 1.43 30.51 7.00
CA TRP A 176 0.03 30.93 6.78
C TRP A 176 -1.02 30.42 7.78
N THR A 177 -0.87 29.21 8.33
CA THR A 177 -1.89 28.56 9.16
C THR A 177 -2.25 29.38 10.39
N GLY A 178 -1.26 29.82 11.16
CA GLY A 178 -1.48 30.66 12.35
C GLY A 178 -2.04 32.05 12.02
N LEU A 179 -1.71 32.60 10.85
CA LEU A 179 -2.25 33.87 10.39
C LEU A 179 -3.74 33.75 10.03
N PHE A 180 -4.13 32.72 9.28
CA PHE A 180 -5.55 32.53 8.98
C PHE A 180 -6.36 32.24 10.24
N GLU A 181 -5.81 31.47 11.17
CA GLU A 181 -6.44 31.22 12.47
C GLU A 181 -6.60 32.49 13.31
N SER A 182 -5.64 33.43 13.27
CA SER A 182 -5.78 34.72 13.98
C SER A 182 -6.78 35.68 13.34
N LEU A 183 -7.18 35.43 12.09
CA LEU A 183 -8.22 36.16 11.37
C LEU A 183 -9.59 35.45 11.41
N ASP A 184 -9.74 34.40 12.23
CA ASP A 184 -10.92 33.54 12.28
C ASP A 184 -11.28 32.89 10.92
N ILE A 185 -10.28 32.71 10.05
CA ILE A 185 -10.42 32.04 8.75
C ILE A 185 -9.96 30.58 8.88
N PRO A 186 -10.84 29.57 8.73
CA PRO A 186 -10.43 28.18 8.67
C PRO A 186 -9.54 27.91 7.44
N TRP A 187 -8.60 26.98 7.57
CA TRP A 187 -7.78 26.55 6.42
C TRP A 187 -7.89 25.05 6.15
N VAL A 188 -7.71 24.67 4.89
CA VAL A 188 -7.56 23.30 4.41
C VAL A 188 -6.19 23.12 3.76
N THR A 189 -5.62 21.93 3.92
CA THR A 189 -4.35 21.59 3.26
C THR A 189 -4.59 21.32 1.79
N GLY A 190 -4.00 22.16 0.95
CA GLY A 190 -4.02 22.09 -0.50
C GLY A 190 -3.03 21.06 -1.06
N ALA A 191 -2.62 21.28 -2.30
CA ALA A 191 -1.77 20.33 -3.02
C ALA A 191 -0.40 20.14 -2.34
N TRP A 192 0.06 18.88 -2.34
CA TRP A 192 1.39 18.48 -1.87
C TRP A 192 1.90 17.37 -2.78
N ILE A 193 3.13 17.49 -3.30
CA ILE A 193 3.65 16.54 -4.30
C ILE A 193 3.69 15.11 -3.75
N PHE A 194 3.93 14.95 -2.45
CA PHE A 194 4.01 13.67 -1.76
C PHE A 194 2.66 13.10 -1.34
N ASP A 195 1.52 13.75 -1.65
CA ASP A 195 0.19 13.18 -1.38
C ASP A 195 -0.40 12.53 -2.64
N ARG A 196 -0.61 11.20 -2.57
CA ARG A 196 -1.20 10.42 -3.67
C ARG A 196 -2.66 10.77 -3.97
N ASN A 197 -3.29 11.57 -3.12
CA ASN A 197 -4.66 12.05 -3.28
C ASN A 197 -4.71 13.57 -3.56
N ALA A 198 -3.59 14.26 -3.73
CA ALA A 198 -3.57 15.72 -3.77
C ALA A 198 -4.49 16.33 -4.84
N LEU A 199 -4.45 15.85 -6.08
CA LEU A 199 -5.32 16.40 -7.14
C LEU A 199 -6.81 16.06 -6.94
N ALA A 200 -7.11 14.88 -6.40
CA ALA A 200 -8.48 14.50 -6.03
C ALA A 200 -9.01 15.42 -4.90
N ARG A 201 -8.16 15.76 -3.93
CA ARG A 201 -8.48 16.73 -2.87
C ARG A 201 -8.68 18.13 -3.44
N MET A 202 -7.80 18.58 -4.32
CA MET A 202 -7.94 19.90 -4.97
C MET A 202 -9.26 19.98 -5.75
N ARG A 203 -9.67 18.91 -6.44
CA ARG A 203 -10.96 18.86 -7.13
C ARG A 203 -12.13 19.04 -6.16
N VAL A 204 -12.13 18.34 -5.03
CA VAL A 204 -13.12 18.52 -3.95
C VAL A 204 -13.12 19.95 -3.42
N ILE A 205 -11.94 20.50 -3.14
CA ILE A 205 -11.80 21.86 -2.59
C ILE A 205 -12.37 22.89 -3.58
N PHE A 206 -11.92 22.91 -4.84
CA PHE A 206 -12.42 23.88 -5.82
C PHE A 206 -13.91 23.72 -6.12
N GLU A 207 -14.43 22.50 -6.24
CA GLU A 207 -15.86 22.29 -6.51
C GLU A 207 -16.76 22.67 -5.32
N SER A 208 -16.19 22.79 -4.11
CA SER A 208 -16.94 23.17 -2.90
C SER A 208 -17.19 24.67 -2.76
N PHE A 209 -16.30 25.54 -3.28
CA PHE A 209 -16.38 26.99 -3.04
C PHE A 209 -16.86 27.77 -4.25
N GLU A 210 -17.64 28.83 -4.07
CA GLU A 210 -18.14 29.63 -5.20
C GLU A 210 -17.07 30.50 -5.84
N TYR A 211 -16.27 31.15 -5.00
CA TYR A 211 -15.17 32.01 -5.43
C TYR A 211 -13.83 31.43 -5.01
N ILE A 212 -12.81 31.65 -5.84
CA ILE A 212 -11.43 31.69 -5.35
C ILE A 212 -10.97 33.15 -5.27
N ALA A 213 -10.18 33.47 -4.26
CA ALA A 213 -9.53 34.76 -4.11
C ALA A 213 -8.02 34.59 -4.05
N THR A 214 -7.29 35.34 -4.88
CA THR A 214 -5.83 35.23 -4.94
C THR A 214 -5.20 36.57 -5.34
N ASN A 215 -3.97 36.81 -4.91
CA ASN A 215 -3.18 37.98 -5.32
C ASN A 215 -1.94 37.58 -6.13
N PHE A 216 -1.89 36.36 -6.69
CA PHE A 216 -0.79 35.93 -7.54
C PHE A 216 -1.31 35.11 -8.72
N PHE A 217 -0.52 35.07 -9.79
CA PHE A 217 -0.91 34.39 -11.02
C PHE A 217 -0.32 32.97 -11.06
N GLY A 218 -1.15 31.97 -11.36
CA GLY A 218 -0.71 30.58 -11.34
C GLY A 218 -1.78 29.57 -11.75
N SER A 219 -1.41 28.30 -11.65
CA SER A 219 -2.23 27.17 -12.14
C SER A 219 -3.58 27.03 -11.44
N HIS A 220 -3.66 27.44 -10.18
CA HIS A 220 -4.90 27.42 -9.39
C HIS A 220 -6.02 28.22 -10.05
N ILE A 221 -5.71 29.26 -10.82
CA ILE A 221 -6.69 30.07 -11.57
C ILE A 221 -7.39 29.22 -12.62
N ALA A 222 -6.64 28.56 -13.49
CA ALA A 222 -7.20 27.69 -14.53
C ALA A 222 -7.93 26.49 -13.91
N TYR A 223 -7.40 25.93 -12.82
CA TYR A 223 -8.01 24.81 -12.10
C TYR A 223 -9.37 25.21 -11.52
N ALA A 224 -9.44 26.35 -10.83
CA ALA A 224 -10.66 26.88 -10.25
C ALA A 224 -11.69 27.22 -11.32
N ALA A 225 -11.27 27.87 -12.41
CA ALA A 225 -12.13 28.16 -13.55
C ALA A 225 -12.79 26.88 -14.09
N TRP A 226 -12.00 25.84 -14.39
CA TRP A 226 -12.50 24.54 -14.86
C TRP A 226 -13.42 23.85 -13.85
N CYS A 227 -13.13 23.99 -12.55
CA CYS A 227 -14.00 23.50 -11.49
C CYS A 227 -15.28 24.33 -11.34
N GLY A 228 -15.43 25.46 -12.03
CA GLY A 228 -16.62 26.31 -12.01
C GLY A 228 -16.61 27.40 -10.94
N CYS A 229 -15.45 27.71 -10.35
CA CYS A 229 -15.31 28.86 -9.46
C CYS A 229 -15.34 30.17 -10.26
N LYS A 230 -15.80 31.23 -9.61
CA LYS A 230 -15.53 32.62 -10.00
C LYS A 230 -14.18 33.05 -9.45
N ILE A 231 -13.46 33.91 -10.15
CA ILE A 231 -12.06 34.26 -9.80
C ILE A 231 -12.01 35.71 -9.35
N ARG A 232 -11.55 35.92 -8.12
CA ARG A 232 -11.35 37.25 -7.51
C ARG A 232 -9.87 37.53 -7.34
N PHE A 233 -9.42 38.66 -7.86
CA PHE A 233 -8.11 39.22 -7.54
C PHE A 233 -8.26 40.29 -6.47
N PHE A 234 -7.37 40.30 -5.48
CA PHE A 234 -7.44 41.24 -4.37
C PHE A 234 -6.06 41.79 -4.01
N GLY A 235 -6.06 43.00 -3.47
CA GLY A 235 -4.84 43.72 -3.14
C GLY A 235 -3.92 43.90 -4.34
N ASP A 236 -2.66 44.18 -4.03
CA ASP A 236 -1.61 44.23 -5.03
C ASP A 236 -1.20 42.82 -5.47
N MET A 237 -1.07 42.66 -6.78
CA MET A 237 -0.64 41.41 -7.37
C MET A 237 0.83 41.17 -7.05
N TYR A 238 1.09 40.09 -6.32
CA TYR A 238 2.43 39.65 -6.00
C TYR A 238 3.19 39.26 -7.28
N VAL A 239 4.34 39.91 -7.47
CA VAL A 239 5.33 39.56 -8.49
C VAL A 239 6.63 39.25 -7.77
N ALA A 240 7.20 38.07 -8.01
CA ALA A 240 8.44 37.67 -7.36
C ALA A 240 9.60 38.58 -7.77
N GLU A 241 10.49 38.92 -6.84
CA GLU A 241 11.72 39.65 -7.15
C GLU A 241 12.74 38.74 -7.85
N LYS A 242 13.58 39.31 -8.72
CA LYS A 242 14.66 38.58 -9.41
C LYS A 242 15.58 37.83 -8.44
N GLN A 243 15.97 38.48 -7.35
CA GLN A 243 16.81 37.90 -6.29
C GLN A 243 16.12 36.74 -5.56
N THR A 244 14.79 36.77 -5.49
CA THR A 244 14.00 35.69 -4.90
C THR A 244 13.94 34.49 -5.85
N LEU A 245 13.70 34.72 -7.13
CA LEU A 245 13.72 33.66 -8.15
C LEU A 245 15.09 32.98 -8.25
N LEU A 246 16.18 33.73 -8.17
CA LEU A 246 17.55 33.18 -8.20
C LEU A 246 17.88 32.20 -7.05
N LYS A 247 17.06 32.15 -5.98
CA LYS A 247 17.23 31.16 -4.90
C LYS A 247 16.69 29.79 -5.30
N GLU A 248 15.80 29.72 -6.29
CA GLU A 248 15.33 28.44 -6.84
C GLU A 248 16.42 27.81 -7.71
N PRO A 249 16.80 26.53 -7.48
CA PRO A 249 17.84 25.86 -8.25
C PRO A 249 17.64 25.96 -9.76
N PHE A 250 16.40 25.80 -10.23
CA PHE A 250 16.06 25.89 -11.65
C PHE A 250 16.40 27.25 -12.26
N TYR A 251 16.08 28.36 -11.58
CA TYR A 251 16.37 29.70 -12.08
C TYR A 251 17.82 30.12 -11.82
N ALA A 252 18.48 29.53 -10.82
CA ALA A 252 19.93 29.71 -10.63
C ALA A 252 20.74 29.08 -11.77
N GLU A 253 20.30 27.93 -12.29
CA GLU A 253 20.90 27.26 -13.46
C GLU A 253 20.51 27.92 -14.79
N HIS A 254 19.35 28.59 -14.83
CA HIS A 254 18.79 29.22 -16.03
C HIS A 254 18.38 30.70 -15.80
N PRO A 255 19.32 31.58 -15.44
CA PRO A 255 19.01 32.97 -15.10
C PRO A 255 18.45 33.77 -16.28
N GLU A 256 18.71 33.35 -17.52
CA GLU A 256 18.16 33.95 -18.73
C GLU A 256 16.64 33.83 -18.84
N LEU A 257 16.02 32.87 -18.14
CA LEU A 257 14.57 32.68 -18.12
C LEU A 257 13.86 33.65 -17.19
N ILE A 258 14.57 34.22 -16.22
CA ILE A 258 13.97 35.06 -15.17
C ILE A 258 13.35 36.30 -15.79
N ASP A 259 14.06 36.97 -16.70
CA ASP A 259 13.57 38.21 -17.30
C ASP A 259 12.29 37.95 -18.13
N ILE A 260 12.22 36.80 -18.82
CA ILE A 260 11.02 36.37 -19.56
C ILE A 260 9.85 36.14 -18.58
N VAL A 261 10.08 35.41 -17.49
CA VAL A 261 9.04 35.12 -16.50
C VAL A 261 8.54 36.38 -15.81
N LEU A 262 9.44 37.29 -15.43
CA LEU A 262 9.08 38.55 -14.79
C LEU A 262 8.27 39.44 -15.72
N GLU A 263 8.70 39.63 -16.97
CA GLU A 263 7.98 40.41 -17.98
C GLU A 263 6.55 39.87 -18.18
N HIS A 264 6.40 38.56 -18.35
CA HIS A 264 5.11 37.95 -18.65
C HIS A 264 4.15 37.85 -17.45
N ASN A 265 4.66 38.01 -16.22
CA ASN A 265 3.85 38.06 -15.01
C ASN A 265 3.56 39.49 -14.52
N GLN A 266 3.98 40.53 -15.26
CA GLN A 266 3.55 41.90 -14.98
C GLN A 266 2.04 42.05 -15.13
N LEU A 267 1.41 42.77 -14.20
CA LEU A 267 -0.05 42.94 -14.16
C LEU A 267 -0.62 43.53 -15.45
N GLU A 268 0.07 44.51 -16.05
CA GLU A 268 -0.36 45.13 -17.31
C GLU A 268 -0.38 44.12 -18.47
N VAL A 269 0.63 43.26 -18.54
CA VAL A 269 0.74 42.19 -19.54
C VAL A 269 -0.35 41.15 -19.33
N LEU A 270 -0.58 40.73 -18.08
CA LEU A 270 -1.64 39.79 -17.72
C LEU A 270 -3.04 40.34 -18.04
N ARG A 271 -3.32 41.61 -17.73
CA ARG A 271 -4.59 42.28 -18.06
C ARG A 271 -4.83 42.36 -19.56
N LYS A 272 -3.78 42.61 -20.34
CA LYS A 272 -3.87 42.63 -21.80
C LYS A 272 -4.14 41.24 -22.37
N ARG A 273 -3.54 40.19 -21.79
CA ARG A 273 -3.64 38.82 -22.29
C ARG A 273 -4.92 38.10 -21.84
N PHE A 274 -5.38 38.37 -20.62
CA PHE A 274 -6.55 37.73 -20.03
C PHE A 274 -7.55 38.76 -19.48
N PRO A 275 -8.03 39.73 -20.30
CA PRO A 275 -8.86 40.83 -19.81
C PRO A 275 -10.17 40.36 -19.16
N PHE A 276 -10.71 39.24 -19.62
CA PHE A 276 -11.94 38.66 -19.07
C PHE A 276 -11.80 38.24 -17.60
N LEU A 277 -10.61 37.82 -17.15
CA LEU A 277 -10.36 37.45 -15.75
C LEU A 277 -10.40 38.66 -14.80
N PHE A 278 -10.14 39.87 -15.31
CA PHE A 278 -10.09 41.09 -14.50
C PHE A 278 -11.37 41.92 -14.61
N ASN A 279 -11.99 41.94 -15.79
CA ASN A 279 -13.13 42.82 -16.08
C ASN A 279 -14.48 42.27 -15.57
N ASN A 280 -14.60 40.95 -15.37
CA ASN A 280 -15.84 40.33 -14.87
C ASN A 280 -15.53 39.18 -13.91
N GLN A 281 -15.19 39.53 -12.67
CA GLN A 281 -14.82 38.58 -11.62
C GLN A 281 -16.02 37.81 -11.04
N ASP A 282 -17.24 38.10 -11.49
CA ASP A 282 -18.46 37.37 -11.14
C ASP A 282 -18.86 36.31 -12.17
N ALA A 283 -18.17 36.25 -13.31
CA ALA A 283 -18.38 35.22 -14.31
C ALA A 283 -17.60 33.93 -13.99
N THR A 284 -18.19 32.79 -14.34
CA THR A 284 -17.44 31.54 -14.41
C THR A 284 -16.73 31.44 -15.75
N HIS A 285 -15.50 30.93 -15.76
CA HIS A 285 -14.72 30.73 -16.98
C HIS A 285 -14.45 29.24 -17.25
N LYS A 286 -15.47 28.41 -17.05
CA LYS A 286 -15.35 26.94 -17.08
C LYS A 286 -14.83 26.38 -18.40
N GLU A 287 -15.37 26.87 -19.51
CA GLU A 287 -14.97 26.45 -20.86
C GLU A 287 -13.53 26.86 -21.16
N TRP A 288 -13.16 28.11 -20.84
CA TRP A 288 -11.79 28.58 -20.93
C TRP A 288 -10.83 27.73 -20.08
N GLY A 289 -11.19 27.46 -18.83
CA GLY A 289 -10.42 26.58 -17.95
C GLY A 289 -10.25 25.19 -18.54
N ALA A 290 -11.32 24.58 -19.06
CA ALA A 290 -11.25 23.29 -19.74
C ALA A 290 -10.30 23.31 -20.94
N GLN A 291 -10.33 24.38 -21.75
CA GLN A 291 -9.50 24.55 -22.94
C GLN A 291 -8.02 24.68 -22.58
N VAL A 292 -7.65 25.62 -21.69
CA VAL A 292 -6.23 25.87 -21.36
C VAL A 292 -5.58 24.74 -20.57
N LEU A 293 -6.39 23.92 -19.90
CA LEU A 293 -5.94 22.68 -19.25
C LEU A 293 -5.83 21.50 -20.21
N GLY A 294 -6.35 21.63 -21.43
CA GLY A 294 -6.29 20.60 -22.47
C GLY A 294 -7.30 19.48 -22.29
N LEU A 295 -8.51 19.78 -21.80
CA LEU A 295 -9.54 18.77 -21.58
C LEU A 295 -9.91 18.00 -22.86
N GLU A 296 -9.89 18.67 -24.01
CA GLU A 296 -10.13 18.04 -25.32
C GLU A 296 -9.08 16.98 -25.69
N HIS A 297 -7.87 17.09 -25.12
CA HIS A 297 -6.78 16.16 -25.35
C HIS A 297 -6.66 15.08 -24.28
N LYS A 298 -7.49 15.13 -23.22
CA LYS A 298 -7.49 14.16 -22.13
C LYS A 298 -7.63 12.74 -22.68
N LYS A 299 -6.65 11.89 -22.36
CA LYS A 299 -6.63 10.49 -22.77
C LYS A 299 -7.42 9.62 -21.80
N ASN A 300 -7.84 8.46 -22.27
CA ASN A 300 -8.35 7.43 -21.37
C ASN A 300 -7.20 6.81 -20.54
N PRO A 301 -7.51 6.15 -19.41
CA PRO A 301 -6.49 5.55 -18.55
C PRO A 301 -5.55 4.58 -19.27
N GLU A 302 -6.03 3.80 -20.23
CA GLU A 302 -5.23 2.82 -20.97
C GLU A 302 -4.21 3.49 -21.91
N GLU A 303 -4.64 4.53 -22.61
CA GLU A 303 -3.75 5.37 -23.43
C GLU A 303 -2.70 6.05 -22.55
N MET A 304 -3.11 6.56 -21.39
CA MET A 304 -2.16 7.12 -20.42
C MET A 304 -1.14 6.08 -19.96
N ALA A 305 -1.57 4.86 -19.62
CA ALA A 305 -0.65 3.80 -19.21
C ALA A 305 0.39 3.48 -20.29
N ARG A 306 0.01 3.47 -21.58
CA ARG A 306 0.99 3.31 -22.67
C ARG A 306 1.97 4.46 -22.75
N LEU A 307 1.46 5.70 -22.68
CA LEU A 307 2.28 6.91 -22.74
C LEU A 307 3.22 7.04 -21.53
N LEU A 308 2.81 6.51 -20.38
CA LEU A 308 3.63 6.40 -19.18
C LEU A 308 4.61 5.21 -19.23
N GLY A 309 4.53 4.36 -20.25
CA GLY A 309 5.40 3.19 -20.41
C GLY A 309 5.06 2.01 -19.51
N TRP A 310 3.82 1.95 -18.99
CA TRP A 310 3.37 0.88 -18.09
C TRP A 310 2.98 -0.40 -18.82
N ILE A 311 2.45 -0.28 -20.04
CA ILE A 311 1.93 -1.38 -20.84
C ILE A 311 2.27 -1.16 -22.32
N ASN A 312 2.54 -2.24 -23.07
CA ASN A 312 2.76 -2.18 -24.52
C ASN A 312 1.49 -2.49 -25.33
N SER A 313 0.58 -3.30 -24.79
CA SER A 313 -0.68 -3.70 -25.42
C SER A 313 -1.79 -3.97 -24.38
N LYS A 314 -3.04 -4.18 -24.83
CA LYS A 314 -4.18 -4.51 -23.94
C LYS A 314 -4.02 -5.88 -23.26
N ALA A 315 -3.19 -6.76 -23.83
CA ALA A 315 -2.84 -8.07 -23.26
C ALA A 315 -1.73 -7.97 -22.19
N ASP A 316 -0.99 -6.86 -22.16
CA ASP A 316 0.04 -6.57 -21.15
C ASP A 316 -0.53 -5.85 -19.92
N MET A 317 -1.85 -5.62 -19.88
CA MET A 317 -2.52 -5.09 -18.71
C MET A 317 -2.20 -5.99 -17.52
N PRO A 318 -1.51 -5.49 -16.48
CA PRO A 318 -1.13 -6.31 -15.35
C PRO A 318 -2.40 -6.86 -14.69
N GLN A 319 -2.67 -8.15 -14.86
CA GLN A 319 -3.54 -8.85 -13.91
C GLN A 319 -2.80 -8.87 -12.59
N GLU A 320 -3.48 -8.39 -11.54
CA GLU A 320 -3.06 -8.27 -10.15
C GLU A 320 -1.62 -8.74 -9.88
N THR A 321 -0.67 -7.88 -10.22
CA THR A 321 0.73 -8.08 -9.85
C THR A 321 1.09 -6.95 -8.90
N LYS A 322 0.87 -7.20 -7.61
CA LYS A 322 1.38 -6.36 -6.53
C LYS A 322 2.92 -6.37 -6.61
N ARG A 323 3.51 -5.36 -7.24
CA ARG A 323 4.94 -5.03 -7.07
C ARG A 323 5.06 -3.64 -6.48
N ARG A 324 5.31 -3.58 -5.16
CA ARG A 324 5.65 -2.37 -4.40
C ARG A 324 6.96 -1.78 -4.98
N HIS A 325 7.08 -0.46 -5.08
CA HIS A 325 8.37 0.19 -5.32
C HIS A 325 9.27 -0.10 -4.11
N VAL A 326 10.21 -1.03 -4.28
CA VAL A 326 11.13 -1.49 -3.25
C VAL A 326 12.23 -0.46 -3.11
N LEU A 327 12.25 0.29 -1.99
CA LEU A 327 13.50 0.87 -1.49
C LEU A 327 14.52 -0.27 -1.44
N ASP A 328 15.71 -0.05 -2.01
CA ASP A 328 16.81 -1.02 -1.99
C ASP A 328 16.85 -1.80 -0.66
N PRO A 329 16.60 -3.12 -0.65
CA PRO A 329 16.43 -3.90 0.57
C PRO A 329 17.62 -3.76 1.53
N GLU A 330 18.83 -3.55 1.01
CA GLU A 330 20.01 -3.30 1.84
C GLU A 330 19.90 -1.97 2.61
N ARG A 331 19.41 -0.92 1.97
CA ARG A 331 19.15 0.38 2.63
C ARG A 331 18.05 0.27 3.67
N VAL A 332 16.99 -0.47 3.37
CA VAL A 332 15.90 -0.71 4.32
C VAL A 332 16.42 -1.48 5.54
N LEU A 333 17.29 -2.46 5.34
CA LEU A 333 17.91 -3.21 6.42
C LEU A 333 18.82 -2.33 7.29
N ILE A 334 19.59 -1.41 6.70
CA ILE A 334 20.37 -0.40 7.44
C ILE A 334 19.45 0.49 8.27
N MET A 335 18.30 0.91 7.73
CA MET A 335 17.31 1.69 8.47
C MET A 335 16.71 0.89 9.63
N ALA A 336 16.38 -0.39 9.40
CA ALA A 336 15.86 -1.30 10.43
C ALA A 336 16.85 -1.42 11.60
N ARG A 337 18.15 -1.56 11.29
CA ARG A 337 19.22 -1.60 12.30
C ARG A 337 19.30 -0.30 13.11
N ARG A 338 19.22 0.86 12.46
CA ARG A 338 19.21 2.16 13.15
C ARG A 338 17.99 2.35 14.06
N ALA A 339 16.82 1.93 13.61
CA ALA A 339 15.61 1.95 14.43
C ALA A 339 15.79 1.06 15.68
N LEU A 340 16.39 -0.12 15.51
CA LEU A 340 16.70 -1.02 16.62
C LEU A 340 17.68 -0.41 17.62
N GLU A 341 18.75 0.23 17.15
CA GLU A 341 19.72 0.96 17.99
C GLU A 341 19.06 2.10 18.80
N GLN A 342 18.04 2.74 18.21
CA GLN A 342 17.24 3.77 18.85
C GLN A 342 16.13 3.22 19.77
N ARG A 343 16.02 1.88 19.89
CA ARG A 343 14.96 1.17 20.61
C ARG A 343 13.55 1.42 20.07
N ASP A 344 13.43 1.83 18.81
CA ASP A 344 12.15 1.83 18.09
C ASP A 344 11.89 0.43 17.51
N PHE A 345 11.45 -0.47 18.39
CA PHE A 345 11.22 -1.87 18.03
C PHE A 345 10.10 -2.04 17.02
N ALA A 346 9.09 -1.16 17.03
CA ALA A 346 7.99 -1.21 16.08
C ALA A 346 8.46 -0.90 14.65
N ASP A 347 9.25 0.17 14.48
CA ASP A 347 9.76 0.54 13.17
C ASP A 347 10.86 -0.43 12.69
N ALA A 348 11.72 -0.91 13.59
CA ALA A 348 12.70 -1.95 13.28
C ALA A 348 12.03 -3.22 12.75
N LEU A 349 10.98 -3.69 13.43
CA LEU A 349 10.22 -4.87 13.01
C LEU A 349 9.54 -4.64 11.66
N ARG A 350 8.85 -3.50 11.49
CA ARG A 350 8.18 -3.14 10.23
C ARG A 350 9.15 -3.08 9.05
N LEU A 351 10.31 -2.44 9.22
CA LEU A 351 11.32 -2.31 8.17
C LEU A 351 11.95 -3.66 7.84
N ALA A 352 12.36 -4.45 8.84
CA ALA A 352 12.96 -5.76 8.60
C ALA A 352 11.96 -6.76 7.97
N SER A 353 10.69 -6.76 8.39
CA SER A 353 9.64 -7.55 7.74
C SER A 353 9.37 -7.09 6.30
N SER A 354 9.54 -5.80 5.98
CA SER A 354 9.38 -5.33 4.61
C SER A 354 10.49 -5.83 3.65
N VAL A 355 11.69 -6.10 4.16
CA VAL A 355 12.79 -6.75 3.41
C VAL A 355 12.39 -8.18 3.04
N LYS A 356 11.73 -8.90 3.96
CA LYS A 356 11.18 -10.24 3.69
C LYS A 356 10.09 -10.18 2.63
N GLY A 357 9.16 -9.23 2.76
CA GLY A 357 8.08 -9.01 1.81
C GLY A 357 8.54 -8.62 0.40
N SER A 358 9.78 -8.12 0.23
CA SER A 358 10.35 -7.86 -1.10
C SER A 358 10.96 -9.11 -1.76
N GLY A 359 11.03 -10.23 -1.05
CA GLY A 359 11.71 -11.46 -1.50
C GLY A 359 13.24 -11.37 -1.46
N ALA A 360 13.81 -10.36 -0.80
CA ALA A 360 15.25 -10.20 -0.71
C ALA A 360 15.83 -11.14 0.37
N VAL A 361 16.91 -11.84 0.02
CA VAL A 361 17.63 -12.74 0.93
C VAL A 361 18.84 -12.00 1.48
N LEU A 362 18.67 -11.32 2.62
CA LEU A 362 19.71 -10.53 3.27
C LEU A 362 19.99 -11.03 4.69
N GLU A 363 21.28 -11.21 5.01
CA GLU A 363 21.73 -11.63 6.34
C GLU A 363 21.36 -10.57 7.39
N ASN A 364 20.95 -11.03 8.57
CA ASN A 364 20.49 -10.28 9.73
C ASN A 364 19.10 -9.62 9.62
N ALA A 365 18.36 -9.81 8.53
CA ALA A 365 16.98 -9.34 8.46
C ALA A 365 16.12 -9.98 9.57
N ASP A 366 16.23 -11.30 9.74
CA ASP A 366 15.46 -12.02 10.73
C ASP A 366 16.10 -11.89 12.14
N SER A 367 17.43 -11.73 12.24
CA SER A 367 18.10 -11.33 13.50
C SER A 367 17.60 -9.98 14.05
N ILE A 368 17.34 -8.99 13.19
CA ILE A 368 16.77 -7.70 13.59
C ILE A 368 15.32 -7.88 14.04
N ARG A 369 14.51 -8.67 13.30
CA ARG A 369 13.14 -9.02 13.72
C ARG A 369 13.15 -9.67 15.10
N ALA A 370 14.06 -10.61 15.35
CA ALA A 370 14.19 -11.29 16.63
C ALA A 370 14.49 -10.32 17.79
N GLN A 371 15.44 -9.41 17.60
CA GLN A 371 15.76 -8.40 18.61
C GLN A 371 14.60 -7.43 18.86
N ALA A 372 13.87 -7.04 17.81
CA ALA A 372 12.68 -6.22 17.93
C ALA A 372 11.56 -6.94 18.70
N PHE A 373 11.31 -8.23 18.41
CA PHE A 373 10.35 -9.05 19.16
C PHE A 373 10.74 -9.19 20.64
N LEU A 374 12.01 -9.38 20.97
CA LEU A 374 12.49 -9.37 22.36
C LEU A 374 12.23 -8.03 23.04
N GLY A 375 12.48 -6.92 22.34
CA GLY A 375 12.15 -5.57 22.82
C GLY A 375 10.65 -5.37 23.09
N GLN A 376 9.80 -6.08 22.36
CA GLN A 376 8.35 -6.14 22.54
C GLN A 376 7.88 -7.26 23.50
N GLN A 377 8.80 -7.90 24.23
CA GLN A 377 8.51 -8.99 25.17
C GLN A 377 7.85 -10.23 24.53
N ASN A 378 8.17 -10.52 23.27
CA ASN A 378 7.68 -11.69 22.54
C ASN A 378 8.83 -12.68 22.23
N PRO A 379 9.29 -13.47 23.22
CA PRO A 379 10.44 -14.36 23.05
C PRO A 379 10.17 -15.54 22.12
N HIS A 380 8.92 -16.00 22.01
CA HIS A 380 8.55 -17.08 21.08
C HIS A 380 8.70 -16.61 19.62
N ALA A 381 8.20 -15.41 19.28
CA ALA A 381 8.37 -14.87 17.94
C ALA A 381 9.85 -14.61 17.61
N ALA A 382 10.64 -14.17 18.59
CA ALA A 382 12.07 -14.00 18.43
C ALA A 382 12.79 -15.33 18.14
N TYR A 383 12.43 -16.40 18.86
CA TYR A 383 12.96 -17.74 18.64
C TYR A 383 12.68 -18.22 17.20
N GLU A 384 11.46 -18.02 16.70
CA GLU A 384 11.11 -18.44 15.34
C GLU A 384 11.77 -17.59 14.25
N ALA A 385 11.92 -16.27 14.47
CA ALA A 385 12.69 -15.41 13.56
C ALA A 385 14.16 -15.86 13.48
N LEU A 386 14.80 -16.21 14.59
CA LEU A 386 16.18 -16.73 14.56
C LEU A 386 16.31 -18.07 13.82
N LYS A 387 15.28 -18.93 13.89
CA LYS A 387 15.23 -20.14 13.06
C LYS A 387 15.12 -19.79 11.58
N GLU A 388 14.35 -18.77 11.19
CA GLU A 388 14.33 -18.28 9.80
C GLU A 388 15.71 -17.79 9.35
N GLU A 389 16.40 -16.99 10.18
CA GLU A 389 17.75 -16.50 9.90
C GLU A 389 18.72 -17.66 9.62
N LEU A 390 18.81 -18.62 10.55
CA LEU A 390 19.80 -19.70 10.49
C LEU A 390 19.52 -20.71 9.37
N ARG A 391 18.28 -20.81 8.88
CA ARG A 391 17.96 -21.63 7.68
C ARG A 391 18.63 -21.07 6.43
N LEU A 392 18.67 -19.75 6.28
CA LEU A 392 19.27 -19.08 5.12
C LEU A 392 20.75 -18.78 5.35
N PHE A 393 21.15 -18.50 6.59
CA PHE A 393 22.49 -18.09 7.00
C PHE A 393 23.00 -18.96 8.17
N PRO A 394 23.27 -20.26 7.95
CA PRO A 394 23.67 -21.19 9.02
C PRO A 394 25.04 -20.87 9.66
N HIS A 395 25.79 -19.94 9.09
CA HIS A 395 27.08 -19.47 9.61
C HIS A 395 26.95 -18.25 10.54
N ASN A 396 25.75 -17.69 10.71
CA ASN A 396 25.49 -16.54 11.58
C ASN A 396 25.59 -16.95 13.06
N ARG A 397 26.79 -16.84 13.62
CA ARG A 397 27.07 -17.28 15.01
C ARG A 397 26.30 -16.48 16.05
N ASP A 398 26.10 -15.19 15.82
CA ASP A 398 25.35 -14.33 16.75
C ASP A 398 23.88 -14.77 16.83
N ALA A 399 23.29 -15.14 15.68
CA ALA A 399 21.94 -15.69 15.63
C ALA A 399 21.85 -17.06 16.32
N GLN A 400 22.85 -17.94 16.13
CA GLN A 400 22.90 -19.24 16.79
C GLN A 400 23.01 -19.11 18.31
N ASP A 401 23.91 -18.26 18.81
CA ASP A 401 24.09 -18.01 20.24
C ASP A 401 22.81 -17.43 20.87
N ALA A 402 22.10 -16.55 20.15
CA ALA A 402 20.82 -16.02 20.60
C ALA A 402 19.72 -17.09 20.62
N LEU A 403 19.70 -17.96 19.61
CA LEU A 403 18.72 -19.06 19.51
C LEU A 403 18.92 -20.06 20.65
N ASP A 404 20.15 -20.46 20.93
CA ASP A 404 20.47 -21.43 21.99
C ASP A 404 20.05 -20.92 23.38
N LYS A 405 20.26 -19.62 23.64
CA LYS A 405 19.80 -18.96 24.87
C LYS A 405 18.27 -18.98 24.99
N LEU A 406 17.57 -18.65 23.90
CA LEU A 406 16.10 -18.68 23.90
C LEU A 406 15.57 -20.11 23.99
N GLN A 407 16.21 -21.07 23.35
CA GLN A 407 15.83 -22.48 23.42
C GLN A 407 15.89 -22.99 24.86
N ALA A 408 17.01 -22.75 25.55
CA ALA A 408 17.18 -23.17 26.94
C ALA A 408 16.15 -22.52 27.88
N ALA A 409 15.72 -21.29 27.58
CA ALA A 409 14.74 -20.57 28.38
C ALA A 409 13.28 -20.98 28.09
N LEU A 410 12.92 -21.19 26.82
CA LEU A 410 11.55 -21.47 26.38
C LEU A 410 11.20 -22.96 26.39
N PHE A 411 12.20 -23.80 26.11
CA PHE A 411 12.04 -25.24 25.91
C PHE A 411 13.08 -25.99 26.75
N PRO A 412 12.93 -26.02 28.09
CA PRO A 412 13.84 -26.77 28.94
C PRO A 412 13.91 -28.22 28.48
N GLU A 413 15.10 -28.83 28.52
CA GLU A 413 15.29 -30.23 28.13
C GLU A 413 14.39 -31.15 28.96
N VAL A 414 13.41 -31.76 28.29
CA VAL A 414 12.61 -32.84 28.85
C VAL A 414 13.08 -34.12 28.20
N ARG A 415 13.44 -35.13 29.02
CA ARG A 415 13.75 -36.46 28.49
C ARG A 415 12.51 -37.01 27.78
N PRO A 416 12.62 -37.51 26.54
CA PRO A 416 11.51 -38.20 25.91
C PRO A 416 11.03 -39.35 26.79
N HIS A 417 9.72 -39.43 27.00
CA HIS A 417 9.08 -40.44 27.87
C HIS A 417 8.02 -41.26 27.14
N ASP A 418 7.59 -40.79 25.97
CA ASP A 418 6.69 -41.51 25.08
C ASP A 418 7.07 -41.29 23.60
N GLU A 419 6.46 -42.08 22.73
CA GLU A 419 6.69 -42.03 21.30
C GLU A 419 6.48 -40.64 20.69
N PHE A 420 5.47 -39.90 21.14
CA PHE A 420 5.18 -38.57 20.62
C PHE A 420 6.30 -37.59 21.01
N SER A 421 6.78 -37.64 22.25
CA SER A 421 7.88 -36.81 22.73
C SER A 421 9.20 -37.10 22.00
N GLU A 422 9.44 -38.35 21.58
CA GLU A 422 10.61 -38.72 20.78
C GLU A 422 10.57 -38.10 19.37
N ILE A 423 9.44 -38.22 18.66
CA ILE A 423 9.31 -37.61 17.34
C ILE A 423 9.28 -36.09 17.42
N LEU A 424 8.61 -35.54 18.44
CA LEU A 424 8.54 -34.10 18.71
C LEU A 424 9.94 -33.48 18.84
N ALA A 425 10.84 -34.13 19.60
CA ALA A 425 12.21 -33.66 19.75
C ALA A 425 12.96 -33.57 18.42
N ARG A 426 12.70 -34.49 17.49
CA ARG A 426 13.36 -34.52 16.17
C ARG A 426 12.80 -33.48 15.21
N ILE A 427 11.49 -33.23 15.24
CA ILE A 427 10.83 -32.29 14.32
C ILE A 427 10.81 -30.84 14.83
N ARG A 428 11.02 -30.59 16.13
CA ARG A 428 10.92 -29.25 16.74
C ARG A 428 11.71 -28.16 16.00
N PRO A 429 12.95 -28.39 15.53
CA PRO A 429 13.68 -27.38 14.76
C PRO A 429 13.00 -26.99 13.43
N TYR A 430 12.10 -27.84 12.92
CA TYR A 430 11.45 -27.73 11.61
C TYR A 430 9.97 -27.31 11.70
N THR A 431 9.43 -26.96 12.87
CA THR A 431 8.03 -26.54 13.00
C THR A 431 7.87 -25.36 13.96
N MET A 432 6.86 -24.55 13.68
CA MET A 432 6.36 -23.45 14.54
C MET A 432 5.09 -23.86 15.29
N VAL A 433 4.49 -24.99 14.92
CA VAL A 433 3.23 -25.48 15.48
C VAL A 433 3.43 -25.83 16.96
N GLY A 434 2.50 -25.38 17.80
CA GLY A 434 2.52 -25.63 19.23
C GLY A 434 2.47 -27.11 19.57
N THR A 435 3.02 -27.49 20.73
CA THR A 435 3.05 -28.90 21.18
C THR A 435 1.67 -29.54 21.21
N GLU A 436 0.64 -28.81 21.67
CA GLU A 436 -0.72 -29.32 21.79
C GLU A 436 -1.36 -29.57 20.40
N ARG A 437 -1.12 -28.65 19.45
CA ARG A 437 -1.53 -28.80 18.04
C ARG A 437 -0.81 -29.96 17.33
N LEU A 438 0.49 -30.14 17.56
CA LEU A 438 1.22 -31.31 17.06
C LEU A 438 0.73 -32.63 17.71
N ALA A 439 0.39 -32.61 19.00
CA ALA A 439 -0.15 -33.77 19.69
C ALA A 439 -1.54 -34.14 19.17
N SER A 440 -2.39 -33.14 18.90
CA SER A 440 -3.67 -33.31 18.22
C SER A 440 -3.47 -33.95 16.85
N LEU A 441 -2.60 -33.35 16.02
CA LEU A 441 -2.33 -33.82 14.66
C LEU A 441 -1.81 -35.28 14.66
N TYR A 442 -0.87 -35.60 15.55
CA TYR A 442 -0.37 -36.97 15.76
C TYR A 442 -1.51 -37.95 16.10
N ARG A 443 -2.40 -37.60 17.04
CA ARG A 443 -3.52 -38.47 17.45
C ARG A 443 -4.52 -38.68 16.31
N LEU A 444 -4.91 -37.61 15.62
CA LEU A 444 -5.84 -37.67 14.49
C LEU A 444 -5.28 -38.54 13.36
N ALA A 445 -4.03 -38.29 12.97
CA ALA A 445 -3.32 -39.07 11.95
C ALA A 445 -3.21 -40.56 12.33
N LYS A 446 -2.88 -40.85 13.59
CA LYS A 446 -2.76 -42.22 14.09
C LYS A 446 -4.09 -42.94 14.07
N ILE A 447 -5.18 -42.30 14.51
CA ILE A 447 -6.53 -42.89 14.46
C ILE A 447 -6.94 -43.18 13.01
N VAL A 448 -6.73 -42.23 12.09
CA VAL A 448 -7.02 -42.41 10.66
C VAL A 448 -6.28 -43.61 10.06
N CYS A 449 -5.03 -43.82 10.47
CA CYS A 449 -4.24 -44.99 10.06
C CYS A 449 -4.75 -46.31 10.67
N LEU A 450 -5.06 -46.32 11.97
CA LEU A 450 -5.52 -47.51 12.70
C LEU A 450 -6.92 -47.97 12.28
N GLU A 451 -7.83 -47.02 12.05
CA GLU A 451 -9.19 -47.24 11.52
C GLU A 451 -9.19 -47.49 10.00
N ASP A 452 -8.02 -47.37 9.37
CA ASP A 452 -7.81 -47.63 7.95
C ASP A 452 -8.76 -46.82 7.04
N VAL A 453 -8.95 -45.53 7.36
CA VAL A 453 -9.78 -44.62 6.57
C VAL A 453 -9.13 -44.43 5.18
N PRO A 454 -9.90 -44.56 4.08
CA PRO A 454 -9.38 -44.41 2.73
C PRO A 454 -8.96 -42.98 2.40
N GLY A 455 -7.84 -42.87 1.71
CA GLY A 455 -7.33 -41.62 1.17
C GLY A 455 -5.92 -41.24 1.65
N ASN A 456 -5.40 -40.22 0.99
CA ASN A 456 -4.11 -39.60 1.26
C ASN A 456 -4.24 -38.55 2.37
N PHE A 457 -3.11 -38.10 2.91
CA PHE A 457 -3.07 -36.96 3.82
C PHE A 457 -2.69 -35.72 3.02
N VAL A 458 -3.23 -34.57 3.44
CA VAL A 458 -2.90 -33.29 2.84
C VAL A 458 -2.60 -32.29 3.95
N GLU A 459 -1.48 -31.59 3.79
CA GLU A 459 -1.14 -30.39 4.55
C GLU A 459 -1.04 -29.20 3.59
N CYS A 460 -1.66 -28.09 3.98
CA CYS A 460 -1.61 -26.82 3.26
C CYS A 460 -1.02 -25.76 4.18
N GLY A 461 0.24 -25.41 3.94
CA GLY A 461 1.09 -24.64 4.86
C GLY A 461 2.04 -25.57 5.60
N VAL A 462 3.29 -25.58 5.15
CA VAL A 462 4.30 -26.58 5.54
C VAL A 462 5.49 -25.91 6.24
N ALA A 463 5.83 -24.69 5.82
CA ALA A 463 7.02 -23.97 6.26
C ALA A 463 8.28 -24.89 6.21
N ALA A 464 8.98 -25.07 7.33
CA ALA A 464 10.18 -25.93 7.40
C ALA A 464 9.87 -27.44 7.43
N GLY A 465 8.59 -27.85 7.47
CA GLY A 465 8.16 -29.23 7.20
C GLY A 465 8.07 -30.16 8.39
N GLY A 466 8.18 -29.69 9.64
CA GLY A 466 8.14 -30.55 10.81
C GLY A 466 6.79 -31.25 11.05
N SER A 467 5.66 -30.58 10.77
CA SER A 467 4.32 -31.17 10.84
C SER A 467 4.07 -32.17 9.70
N SER A 468 4.47 -31.83 8.47
CA SER A 468 4.53 -32.78 7.35
C SER A 468 5.33 -34.04 7.70
N ALA A 469 6.52 -33.88 8.26
CA ALA A 469 7.38 -34.99 8.62
C ALA A 469 6.76 -35.86 9.73
N LEU A 470 6.07 -35.25 10.71
CA LEU A 470 5.27 -35.96 11.71
C LEU A 470 4.16 -36.80 11.06
N LEU A 471 3.39 -36.21 10.15
CA LEU A 471 2.33 -36.90 9.43
C LEU A 471 2.88 -38.08 8.62
N ALA A 472 3.93 -37.87 7.83
CA ALA A 472 4.56 -38.92 7.03
C ALA A 472 5.14 -40.05 7.90
N TRP A 473 5.72 -39.71 9.06
CA TRP A 473 6.18 -40.69 10.04
C TRP A 473 5.06 -41.52 10.64
N VAL A 474 3.92 -40.89 10.98
CA VAL A 474 2.72 -41.61 11.45
C VAL A 474 2.18 -42.54 10.36
N ILE A 475 2.12 -42.06 9.10
CA ILE A 475 1.72 -42.88 7.95
C ILE A 475 2.60 -44.13 7.85
N ARG A 476 3.94 -43.96 7.79
CA ARG A 476 4.90 -45.06 7.66
C ARG A 476 4.74 -46.08 8.78
N LYS A 477 4.50 -45.62 10.00
CA LYS A 477 4.46 -46.47 11.19
C LYS A 477 3.15 -47.21 11.38
N TYR A 478 2.01 -46.56 11.06
CA TYR A 478 0.69 -47.03 11.47
C TYR A 478 -0.24 -47.39 10.31
N SER A 479 0.00 -46.89 9.10
CA SER A 479 -0.89 -47.15 7.98
C SER A 479 -0.86 -48.61 7.56
N ARG A 480 -2.04 -49.19 7.35
CA ARG A 480 -2.21 -50.57 6.84
C ARG A 480 -2.33 -50.62 5.31
N ARG A 481 -2.27 -49.45 4.67
CA ARG A 481 -2.33 -49.25 3.22
C ARG A 481 -1.24 -48.30 2.77
N GLU A 482 -0.92 -48.35 1.49
CA GLU A 482 -0.14 -47.29 0.87
C GLU A 482 -0.98 -46.00 0.85
N ARG A 483 -0.38 -44.92 1.33
CA ARG A 483 -0.95 -43.56 1.26
C ARG A 483 0.20 -42.57 1.19
N LEU A 484 -0.03 -41.47 0.50
CA LEU A 484 0.92 -40.37 0.35
C LEU A 484 0.51 -39.20 1.25
N LEU A 485 1.48 -38.34 1.54
CA LEU A 485 1.27 -37.00 2.07
C LEU A 485 1.53 -35.98 0.98
N TYR A 486 0.52 -35.19 0.63
CA TYR A 486 0.70 -34.02 -0.23
C TYR A 486 0.94 -32.79 0.64
N ALA A 487 2.07 -32.12 0.41
CA ALA A 487 2.53 -30.99 1.19
C ALA A 487 2.53 -29.74 0.30
N PHE A 488 1.46 -28.94 0.39
CA PHE A 488 1.28 -27.72 -0.41
C PHE A 488 1.86 -26.51 0.31
N ASP A 489 2.75 -25.77 -0.35
CA ASP A 489 3.34 -24.54 0.18
C ASP A 489 3.88 -23.66 -0.98
N SER A 490 4.02 -22.36 -0.74
CA SER A 490 4.74 -21.48 -1.66
C SER A 490 6.25 -21.78 -1.70
N PHE A 491 6.77 -22.36 -0.61
CA PHE A 491 8.19 -22.49 -0.24
C PHE A 491 8.95 -21.16 -0.35
N ALA A 492 8.23 -20.06 -0.18
CA ALA A 492 8.70 -18.68 -0.31
C ALA A 492 8.13 -17.75 0.78
N GLY A 493 7.41 -18.31 1.76
CA GLY A 493 6.74 -17.57 2.82
C GLY A 493 5.31 -17.16 2.47
N MET A 494 4.67 -16.46 3.39
CA MET A 494 3.26 -16.08 3.27
C MET A 494 3.03 -15.07 2.13
N PRO A 495 1.94 -15.20 1.36
CA PRO A 495 1.56 -14.20 0.36
C PRO A 495 1.08 -12.91 1.04
N GLU A 496 0.84 -11.86 0.25
CA GLU A 496 0.44 -10.56 0.81
C GLU A 496 -0.97 -10.64 1.43
N PRO A 497 -1.14 -10.27 2.71
CA PRO A 497 -2.42 -10.34 3.39
C PRO A 497 -3.45 -9.38 2.79
N THR A 498 -4.72 -9.69 3.04
CA THR A 498 -5.87 -8.83 2.72
C THR A 498 -6.32 -8.03 3.94
N ALA A 499 -7.38 -7.23 3.78
CA ALA A 499 -7.98 -6.52 4.91
C ALA A 499 -8.65 -7.44 5.95
N HIS A 500 -8.92 -8.70 5.59
CA HIS A 500 -9.48 -9.70 6.51
C HIS A 500 -8.44 -10.25 7.49
N ASP A 501 -7.16 -10.13 7.13
CA ASP A 501 -6.04 -10.78 7.82
C ASP A 501 -5.52 -9.86 8.92
N THR A 502 -6.23 -9.89 10.04
CA THR A 502 -5.94 -9.09 11.23
C THR A 502 -5.85 -9.98 12.47
N HIS A 503 -4.99 -9.59 13.41
CA HIS A 503 -4.90 -10.16 14.75
C HIS A 503 -5.16 -9.05 15.76
N GLN A 504 -6.19 -9.19 16.60
CA GLN A 504 -6.59 -8.15 17.56
C GLN A 504 -6.83 -6.77 16.89
N SER A 505 -7.37 -6.77 15.66
CA SER A 505 -7.57 -5.56 14.82
C SER A 505 -6.29 -4.91 14.29
N ILE A 506 -5.13 -5.54 14.49
CA ILE A 506 -3.86 -5.13 13.89
C ILE A 506 -3.70 -5.88 12.55
N PRO A 507 -3.48 -5.18 11.42
CA PRO A 507 -3.20 -5.82 10.14
C PRO A 507 -1.98 -6.74 10.21
N ALA A 508 -2.02 -7.90 9.56
CA ALA A 508 -0.94 -8.90 9.58
C ALA A 508 0.45 -8.32 9.26
N ASP A 509 0.57 -7.49 8.22
CA ASP A 509 1.83 -6.83 7.85
C ASP A 509 2.41 -5.91 8.96
N ALA A 510 1.61 -5.55 9.97
CA ALA A 510 2.04 -4.74 11.12
C ALA A 510 2.37 -5.57 12.38
N THR A 511 2.15 -6.89 12.38
CA THR A 511 2.44 -7.77 13.54
C THR A 511 3.87 -8.31 13.54
N GLY A 512 4.60 -8.14 12.43
CA GLY A 512 5.88 -8.81 12.18
C GLY A 512 5.75 -10.20 11.56
N TRP A 513 4.53 -10.71 11.39
CA TRP A 513 4.17 -11.97 10.72
C TRP A 513 3.25 -11.65 9.53
N GLY A 514 3.85 -11.21 8.44
CA GLY A 514 3.14 -10.80 7.22
C GLY A 514 3.83 -11.33 5.98
N THR A 515 3.73 -10.58 4.89
CA THR A 515 4.26 -10.98 3.57
C THR A 515 5.71 -11.47 3.64
N GLY A 516 5.99 -12.65 3.08
CA GLY A 516 7.33 -13.23 2.97
C GLY A 516 7.94 -13.79 4.26
N THR A 517 7.21 -13.75 5.37
CA THR A 517 7.62 -14.42 6.63
C THR A 517 7.21 -15.90 6.64
N CYS A 518 7.71 -16.67 7.62
CA CYS A 518 7.57 -18.14 7.66
C CYS A 518 8.22 -18.85 6.45
N ALA A 519 9.15 -18.18 5.77
CA ALA A 519 9.75 -18.71 4.55
C ALA A 519 10.72 -19.85 4.86
N ALA A 520 10.55 -20.97 4.17
CA ALA A 520 11.50 -22.07 4.17
C ALA A 520 11.56 -22.71 2.78
N PRO A 521 12.76 -23.10 2.32
CA PRO A 521 12.90 -23.79 1.04
C PRO A 521 12.36 -25.22 1.14
N GLU A 522 11.90 -25.77 0.02
CA GLU A 522 11.46 -27.17 -0.11
C GLU A 522 12.51 -28.17 0.40
N SER A 523 13.80 -27.85 0.26
CA SER A 523 14.89 -28.67 0.79
C SER A 523 14.84 -28.85 2.31
N SER A 524 14.27 -27.91 3.06
CA SER A 524 14.11 -28.02 4.52
C SER A 524 13.14 -29.15 4.88
N LEU A 525 12.00 -29.22 4.18
CA LEU A 525 11.05 -30.33 4.30
C LEU A 525 11.70 -31.67 3.94
N LEU A 526 12.41 -31.72 2.81
CA LEU A 526 13.06 -32.95 2.35
C LEU A 526 14.15 -33.43 3.31
N GLU A 527 14.90 -32.50 3.93
CA GLU A 527 15.94 -32.83 4.92
C GLU A 527 15.34 -33.54 6.14
N ILE A 528 14.29 -32.98 6.76
CA ILE A 528 13.66 -33.62 7.91
C ILE A 528 12.98 -34.93 7.53
N CYS A 529 12.36 -35.02 6.35
CA CYS A 529 11.78 -36.26 5.86
C CYS A 529 12.85 -37.35 5.64
N ALA A 530 14.02 -36.99 5.12
CA ALA A 530 15.15 -37.91 4.96
C ALA A 530 15.70 -38.37 6.32
N LYS A 531 15.82 -37.47 7.30
CA LYS A 531 16.22 -37.82 8.68
C LYS A 531 15.26 -38.80 9.33
N LEU A 532 14.00 -38.82 8.92
CA LEU A 532 12.96 -39.75 9.39
C LEU A 532 12.74 -40.95 8.47
N GLU A 533 13.42 -41.03 7.32
CA GLU A 533 13.27 -42.07 6.30
C GLU A 533 11.85 -42.18 5.70
N VAL A 534 11.18 -41.05 5.50
CA VAL A 534 9.78 -40.98 5.00
C VAL A 534 9.62 -40.18 3.70
N GLN A 535 10.71 -39.73 3.09
CA GLN A 535 10.71 -38.86 1.91
C GLN A 535 9.99 -39.44 0.70
N ASP A 536 9.98 -40.77 0.53
CA ASP A 536 9.29 -41.47 -0.55
C ASP A 536 7.76 -41.36 -0.46
N MET A 537 7.23 -41.04 0.73
CA MET A 537 5.79 -40.90 0.99
C MET A 537 5.30 -39.46 0.81
N VAL A 538 6.21 -38.49 0.73
CA VAL A 538 5.88 -37.07 0.66
C VAL A 538 5.90 -36.59 -0.78
N ARG A 539 4.90 -35.77 -1.15
CA ARG A 539 4.78 -35.10 -2.44
C ARG A 539 4.71 -33.59 -2.20
N PRO A 540 5.85 -32.90 -2.22
CA PRO A 540 5.87 -31.44 -2.16
C PRO A 540 5.16 -30.86 -3.39
N VAL A 541 4.33 -29.85 -3.18
CA VAL A 541 3.67 -29.10 -4.24
C VAL A 541 3.95 -27.63 -4.03
N LYS A 542 4.85 -27.09 -4.86
CA LYS A 542 5.27 -25.70 -4.80
C LYS A 542 4.32 -24.78 -5.55
N GLY A 543 3.80 -23.76 -4.86
CA GLY A 543 3.01 -22.67 -5.45
C GLY A 543 1.94 -22.15 -4.49
N LEU A 544 1.19 -21.14 -4.92
CA LEU A 544 0.05 -20.63 -4.14
C LEU A 544 -1.11 -21.64 -4.20
N PHE A 545 -1.95 -21.66 -3.17
CA PHE A 545 -3.08 -22.58 -3.07
C PHE A 545 -4.11 -22.38 -4.20
N CYS A 546 -4.39 -21.12 -4.57
CA CYS A 546 -5.26 -20.76 -5.68
C CYS A 546 -4.83 -21.36 -7.03
N ASP A 547 -3.52 -21.55 -7.23
CA ASP A 547 -2.97 -22.08 -8.48
C ASP A 547 -2.83 -23.62 -8.41
N THR A 548 -2.36 -24.13 -7.27
CA THR A 548 -1.93 -25.54 -7.16
C THR A 548 -3.04 -26.49 -6.76
N LEU A 549 -3.97 -26.10 -5.89
CA LEU A 549 -5.04 -27.00 -5.43
C LEU A 549 -6.00 -27.40 -6.57
N PRO A 550 -6.47 -26.48 -7.44
CA PRO A 550 -7.34 -26.86 -8.56
C PRO A 550 -6.69 -27.85 -9.53
N GLU A 551 -5.39 -27.71 -9.77
CA GLU A 551 -4.64 -28.55 -10.70
C GLU A 551 -4.35 -29.94 -10.14
N ARG A 552 -4.07 -30.04 -8.83
CA ARG A 552 -3.59 -31.28 -8.21
C ARG A 552 -4.70 -32.09 -7.53
N ARG A 553 -5.90 -31.55 -7.31
CA ARG A 553 -7.00 -32.24 -6.63
C ARG A 553 -7.33 -33.63 -7.19
N ALA A 554 -7.23 -33.81 -8.51
CA ALA A 554 -7.50 -35.09 -9.16
C ALA A 554 -6.42 -36.14 -8.86
N GLU A 555 -5.17 -35.72 -8.74
CA GLU A 555 -4.03 -36.57 -8.37
C GLU A 555 -4.10 -36.98 -6.90
N ILE A 556 -4.50 -36.05 -6.01
CA ILE A 556 -4.65 -36.31 -4.57
C ILE A 556 -5.69 -37.41 -4.32
N GLY A 557 -6.80 -37.39 -5.06
CA GLY A 557 -7.92 -38.31 -4.85
C GLY A 557 -8.62 -38.08 -3.51
N THR A 558 -9.02 -39.16 -2.84
CA THR A 558 -9.69 -39.09 -1.53
C THR A 558 -8.72 -38.62 -0.45
N ILE A 559 -9.19 -37.75 0.45
CA ILE A 559 -8.39 -37.17 1.54
C ILE A 559 -8.86 -37.73 2.88
N ALA A 560 -8.00 -38.51 3.55
CA ALA A 560 -8.31 -39.15 4.83
C ALA A 560 -8.06 -38.24 6.03
N LEU A 561 -7.18 -37.24 5.89
CA LEU A 561 -6.90 -36.20 6.88
C LEU A 561 -6.47 -34.93 6.15
N LEU A 562 -7.03 -33.78 6.56
CA LEU A 562 -6.64 -32.46 6.07
C LEU A 562 -6.11 -31.61 7.21
N HIS A 563 -4.89 -31.09 7.06
CA HIS A 563 -4.30 -30.09 7.93
C HIS A 563 -4.25 -28.75 7.20
N MET A 564 -4.93 -27.74 7.75
CA MET A 564 -5.04 -26.39 7.19
C MET A 564 -4.25 -25.41 8.06
N ASP A 565 -3.13 -24.93 7.55
CA ASP A 565 -2.15 -24.10 8.27
C ASP A 565 -1.66 -22.95 7.36
N GLY A 566 -2.63 -22.31 6.69
CA GLY A 566 -2.37 -21.34 5.62
C GLY A 566 -2.51 -19.88 6.03
N ASP A 567 -2.76 -19.61 7.33
CA ASP A 567 -2.95 -18.31 7.99
C ASP A 567 -4.10 -17.43 7.46
N TRP A 568 -4.07 -17.08 6.18
CA TRP A 568 -4.91 -16.06 5.58
C TRP A 568 -6.33 -16.51 5.26
N TYR A 569 -7.22 -15.53 5.16
CA TYR A 569 -8.58 -15.67 4.67
C TYR A 569 -8.60 -16.37 3.29
N GLU A 570 -7.84 -15.85 2.33
CA GLU A 570 -7.82 -16.41 0.96
C GLU A 570 -7.24 -17.82 0.95
N SER A 571 -6.15 -18.06 1.68
CA SER A 571 -5.57 -19.39 1.84
C SER A 571 -6.59 -20.39 2.39
N THR A 572 -7.25 -20.04 3.49
CA THR A 572 -8.25 -20.88 4.15
C THR A 572 -9.44 -21.16 3.23
N ARG A 573 -9.92 -20.13 2.52
CA ARG A 573 -10.99 -20.25 1.53
C ARG A 573 -10.58 -21.22 0.41
N ASP A 574 -9.42 -21.03 -0.20
CA ASP A 574 -8.96 -21.82 -1.33
C ASP A 574 -8.80 -23.30 -0.96
N ILE A 575 -8.30 -23.57 0.25
CA ILE A 575 -8.20 -24.94 0.80
C ILE A 575 -9.59 -25.59 0.92
N LEU A 576 -10.55 -24.91 1.55
CA LEU A 576 -11.90 -25.44 1.74
C LEU A 576 -12.63 -25.63 0.41
N GLU A 577 -12.56 -24.66 -0.50
CA GLU A 577 -13.25 -24.70 -1.79
C GLU A 577 -12.73 -25.82 -2.70
N ASN A 578 -11.44 -26.15 -2.64
CA ASN A 578 -10.86 -27.16 -3.51
C ASN A 578 -10.82 -28.57 -2.92
N LEU A 579 -10.62 -28.69 -1.60
CA LEU A 579 -10.33 -29.99 -0.99
C LEU A 579 -11.50 -30.58 -0.20
N TYR A 580 -12.42 -29.76 0.31
CA TYR A 580 -13.46 -30.22 1.25
C TYR A 580 -14.35 -31.33 0.68
N THR A 581 -14.64 -31.29 -0.62
CA THR A 581 -15.46 -32.31 -1.30
C THR A 581 -14.76 -33.66 -1.37
N SER A 582 -13.43 -33.71 -1.38
CA SER A 582 -12.62 -34.93 -1.49
C SER A 582 -12.45 -35.69 -0.17
N LEU A 583 -12.87 -35.10 0.96
CA LEU A 583 -12.89 -35.79 2.25
C LEU A 583 -14.13 -36.71 2.36
N PRO A 584 -13.99 -37.96 2.82
CA PRO A 584 -15.13 -38.78 3.19
C PRO A 584 -15.79 -38.25 4.47
N ALA A 585 -17.04 -38.65 4.71
CA ALA A 585 -17.71 -38.34 5.97
C ALA A 585 -16.87 -38.82 7.16
N LYS A 586 -16.86 -38.02 8.23
CA LYS A 586 -16.10 -38.24 9.46
C LYS A 586 -14.57 -38.10 9.35
N ALA A 587 -14.01 -37.79 8.19
CA ALA A 587 -12.59 -37.49 8.07
C ALA A 587 -12.23 -36.26 8.92
N PRO A 588 -11.13 -36.31 9.70
CA PRO A 588 -10.70 -35.20 10.52
C PRO A 588 -10.07 -34.08 9.67
N ILE A 589 -10.38 -32.85 10.05
CA ILE A 589 -9.81 -31.61 9.54
C ILE A 589 -9.29 -30.83 10.74
N GLN A 590 -8.00 -30.46 10.74
CA GLN A 590 -7.42 -29.57 11.73
C GLN A 590 -7.15 -28.21 11.07
N VAL A 591 -7.57 -27.12 11.73
CA VAL A 591 -7.38 -25.74 11.31
C VAL A 591 -6.51 -25.05 12.34
N ASP A 592 -5.27 -24.75 11.96
CA ASP A 592 -4.24 -24.36 12.91
C ASP A 592 -4.41 -22.93 13.41
N ASP A 593 -4.83 -22.00 12.54
CA ASP A 593 -4.83 -20.55 12.84
C ASP A 593 -6.17 -19.94 13.24
N TYR A 594 -7.20 -20.76 13.44
CA TYR A 594 -8.59 -20.32 13.68
C TYR A 594 -8.72 -19.29 14.82
N GLY A 595 -7.96 -19.51 15.89
CA GLY A 595 -7.91 -18.69 17.09
C GLY A 595 -7.09 -17.41 16.93
N TYR A 596 -6.14 -17.41 16.00
CA TYR A 596 -5.15 -16.35 15.85
C TYR A 596 -5.54 -15.35 14.76
N TRP A 597 -5.82 -15.80 13.54
CA TRP A 597 -6.16 -14.91 12.42
C TRP A 597 -7.66 -14.78 12.23
N GLN A 598 -8.13 -13.52 12.27
CA GLN A 598 -9.55 -13.20 12.08
C GLN A 598 -10.03 -13.62 10.68
N GLY A 599 -9.16 -13.51 9.66
CA GLY A 599 -9.38 -13.98 8.30
C GLY A 599 -9.60 -15.49 8.21
N CYS A 600 -8.73 -16.30 8.82
CA CYS A 600 -8.90 -17.76 8.87
C CYS A 600 -10.27 -18.15 9.45
N ARG A 601 -10.61 -17.60 10.62
CA ARG A 601 -11.91 -17.84 11.27
C ARG A 601 -13.09 -17.44 10.40
N GLN A 602 -13.01 -16.27 9.77
CA GLN A 602 -14.06 -15.77 8.89
C GLN A 602 -14.29 -16.71 7.71
N ALA A 603 -13.22 -17.16 7.04
CA ALA A 603 -13.31 -18.08 5.90
C ALA A 603 -13.98 -19.42 6.27
N VAL A 604 -13.67 -19.98 7.45
CA VAL A 604 -14.31 -21.20 7.96
C VAL A 604 -15.83 -21.01 8.10
N HIS A 605 -16.26 -19.94 8.78
CA HIS A 605 -17.69 -19.70 9.04
C HIS A 605 -18.47 -19.28 7.79
N GLU A 606 -17.85 -18.56 6.86
CA GLU A 606 -18.48 -18.27 5.57
C GLU A 606 -18.66 -19.54 4.74
N PHE A 607 -17.70 -20.46 4.79
CA PHE A 607 -17.85 -21.76 4.15
C PHE A 607 -18.99 -22.59 4.78
N GLU A 608 -19.09 -22.63 6.12
CA GLU A 608 -20.24 -23.24 6.82
C GLU A 608 -21.57 -22.68 6.34
N GLY A 609 -21.70 -21.34 6.33
CA GLY A 609 -22.90 -20.66 5.89
C GLY A 609 -23.28 -20.96 4.43
N ARG A 610 -22.29 -20.96 3.52
CA ARG A 610 -22.50 -21.28 2.10
C ARG A 610 -22.91 -22.73 1.86
N GLN A 611 -22.39 -23.67 2.66
CA GLN A 611 -22.70 -25.09 2.53
C GLN A 611 -23.94 -25.50 3.33
N GLY A 612 -24.54 -24.60 4.12
CA GLY A 612 -25.63 -24.94 5.04
C GLY A 612 -25.20 -25.95 6.11
N LEU A 613 -23.92 -25.92 6.51
CA LEU A 613 -23.32 -26.85 7.47
C LEU A 613 -23.05 -26.15 8.80
N ARG A 614 -22.84 -26.96 9.84
CA ARG A 614 -22.28 -26.52 11.10
C ARG A 614 -21.23 -27.51 11.56
N PHE A 615 -20.01 -27.05 11.72
CA PHE A 615 -18.85 -27.81 12.18
C PHE A 615 -18.86 -27.87 13.70
N ASP A 616 -18.70 -29.08 14.23
CA ASP A 616 -18.52 -29.32 15.67
C ASP A 616 -17.04 -29.10 16.04
N LEU A 617 -16.64 -27.82 16.09
CA LEU A 617 -15.27 -27.39 16.32
C LEU A 617 -14.81 -27.77 17.74
N GLN A 618 -13.79 -28.61 17.81
CA GLN A 618 -13.12 -29.02 19.03
C GLN A 618 -11.86 -28.15 19.24
N PRO A 619 -11.80 -27.33 20.30
CA PRO A 619 -10.60 -26.54 20.58
C PRO A 619 -9.43 -27.44 20.96
N ILE A 620 -8.24 -27.11 20.46
CA ILE A 620 -6.99 -27.79 20.82
C ILE A 620 -6.26 -26.98 21.90
N ASP A 621 -6.00 -25.71 21.57
CA ASP A 621 -5.39 -24.70 22.43
C ASP A 621 -6.14 -23.37 22.23
N GLY A 622 -5.54 -22.23 22.58
CA GLY A 622 -6.14 -20.90 22.33
C GLY A 622 -6.16 -20.48 20.84
N ILE A 623 -5.55 -21.28 19.96
CA ILE A 623 -5.30 -20.98 18.55
C ILE A 623 -5.97 -22.05 17.65
N GLY A 624 -5.55 -23.31 17.72
CA GLY A 624 -6.01 -24.36 16.82
C GLY A 624 -7.34 -24.98 17.20
N VAL A 625 -8.08 -25.43 16.19
CA VAL A 625 -9.28 -26.26 16.32
C VAL A 625 -9.20 -27.45 15.38
N TRP A 626 -9.99 -28.50 15.66
CA TRP A 626 -10.25 -29.55 14.68
C TRP A 626 -11.72 -29.95 14.69
N PHE A 627 -12.17 -30.56 13.61
CA PHE A 627 -13.51 -31.13 13.52
C PHE A 627 -13.50 -32.33 12.58
N ARG A 628 -14.62 -33.07 12.55
CA ARG A 628 -14.83 -34.11 11.54
C ARG A 628 -15.81 -33.62 10.50
N LYS A 629 -15.58 -33.94 9.22
CA LYS A 629 -16.55 -33.68 8.17
C LYS A 629 -17.92 -34.27 8.55
N PRO A 630 -19.00 -33.46 8.63
CA PRO A 630 -20.33 -33.95 8.96
C PRO A 630 -20.76 -35.09 8.03
N SER A 631 -21.49 -36.06 8.57
CA SER A 631 -22.22 -37.01 7.72
C SER A 631 -23.45 -36.25 7.19
N LEU A 632 -23.58 -36.11 5.88
CA LEU A 632 -24.84 -35.64 5.30
C LEU A 632 -25.92 -36.62 5.77
N GLY A 633 -26.89 -36.13 6.54
CA GLY A 633 -28.08 -36.93 6.87
C GLY A 633 -28.81 -37.31 5.58
N PRO A 634 -29.67 -38.34 5.59
CA PRO A 634 -30.61 -38.51 4.48
C PRO A 634 -31.38 -37.20 4.31
N GLU A 635 -31.43 -36.67 3.10
CA GLU A 635 -32.28 -35.54 2.76
C GLU A 635 -33.68 -35.84 3.29
N THR A 636 -34.12 -35.10 4.31
CA THR A 636 -35.53 -35.08 4.70
C THR A 636 -36.23 -34.32 3.58
N GLY A 637 -36.65 -35.06 2.56
CA GLY A 637 -37.68 -34.60 1.65
C GLY A 637 -38.98 -34.47 2.43
N GLU A 638 -39.34 -33.22 2.73
CA GLU A 638 -40.72 -32.76 2.94
C GLU A 638 -40.93 -31.43 2.23
#